data_AF-A0A7G3BL23-F1
#
_entry.id   AF-A0A7G3BL23-F1
#
_cell.length_a   1.000
_cell.length_b   1.000
_cell.length_c   1.000
_cell.angle_alpha   90.00
_cell.angle_beta   90.00
_cell.angle_gamma   90.00
#
_symmetry.space_group_name_H-M   'P 1'
#
loop_
_entity.id
_entity.type
_entity.pdbx_description
1 polymer ?
#
loop_
_entity_poly.entity_id
_entity_poly.type
_entity_poly.pdbx_seq_one_letter_code
_entity_poly.pdbx_strand_id
1 'polypeptide(L)'
;MKKIQNYVTGQWMEGKGQGVPMFDAITGEVVGLSDTEGLDFAEILHYGRTIGSEKLRKMTFQERGNMLKKLALYLVKKKADFYEISYRTGATKIDSWIDIEGGFGNLFANASLRKLFPNQAYHVEGDPIDLSRGGRFMAHHIMVPKRGVAIHINAFNFPVWGMLEKCAVNWMAGVPAVVKPATNTSFLTEAVVREIITSGILPEGALQLITGSARTILDTVESQDVVTFTGSASTGRLLKSHKRIIEESVPFNMEADSLNASVLGEDAIPGTPEFDLFIKEVRNEMTVKCGQKCTAIRRIIVPQDLVEDVQIALGKALEKITIGDPRLKEVRMGALVSKDQVTEVKDRVQELAKTASIVYGDLDKIETIGADAKKGAFLSPILLREDHPFKNLSVHETEAFGPVSTIMPYKNLDEAITLAQMGKGSLVSSIATNNDRIAKEYVINAASHHGRILVINRDMAKESTGHGSPLPNLVHGGPGRAGGGEEMGGMRGIKHYLQRTAIQGTPTTLTEITGIYQQNATYKEAEQHPFKYHWEDIQPGMSLKTHNRTFTDTDIINFANLTWDHFYAHTDITSLDGSIFEKRTAHGYLIISAAAGLFVYPNKGPVAANYGLEECRFLRPLYHNDTVYVRLTCKQKVDRDVASAEHPSGIVKWYVEVFDALNDELVAFATILTMVQKKQQVFVEMTEDKINDCLSKLTDNVKPKWGIMTPQHMIEHLEFTYKIASGEIQDFEVATPEKILEKVHASLYNYEKFPKNTNFPLLEKDKLEDLKHPDLATAIEKFKAQREKYLEYFKDRPDAKLNNMVFGELNRYEWYLLERKHLNHHFEQFGLI
;
A
#
# COMPACT_ATOMS: atom_id res chain seq x y z
N MET A 1 17.22 35.84 -11.56
CA MET A 1 16.33 34.66 -11.71
C MET A 1 16.55 33.74 -10.52
N LYS A 2 15.52 33.05 -10.02
CA LYS A 2 15.64 32.17 -8.84
C LYS A 2 16.31 30.85 -9.23
N LYS A 3 17.35 30.44 -8.51
CA LYS A 3 17.91 29.09 -8.62
C LYS A 3 17.03 28.10 -7.86
N ILE A 4 16.75 26.97 -8.47
CA ILE A 4 16.09 25.85 -7.80
C ILE A 4 17.12 25.19 -6.88
N GLN A 5 16.71 24.96 -5.64
CA GLN A 5 17.60 24.42 -4.61
C GLN A 5 17.63 22.89 -4.65
N ASN A 6 18.77 22.34 -4.28
CA ASN A 6 18.99 20.93 -4.01
C ASN A 6 18.72 20.68 -2.51
N TYR A 7 18.29 19.47 -2.15
CA TYR A 7 18.22 19.06 -0.74
C TYR A 7 19.19 17.91 -0.50
N VAL A 8 20.33 18.24 0.11
CA VAL A 8 21.49 17.35 0.20
C VAL A 8 22.11 17.50 1.58
N THR A 9 22.63 16.40 2.14
CA THR A 9 23.27 16.39 3.47
C THR A 9 22.43 17.06 4.58
N GLY A 10 21.10 16.93 4.48
CA GLY A 10 20.14 17.48 5.43
C GLY A 10 19.78 18.95 5.23
N GLN A 11 20.31 19.62 4.19
CA GLN A 11 20.19 21.07 3.99
C GLN A 11 19.75 21.44 2.57
N TRP A 12 19.10 22.60 2.45
CA TRP A 12 18.79 23.21 1.15
C TRP A 12 19.98 24.00 0.64
N MET A 13 20.49 23.65 -0.54
CA MET A 13 21.70 24.25 -1.13
C MET A 13 21.49 24.68 -2.58
N GLU A 14 22.01 25.84 -2.94
CA GLU A 14 22.12 26.27 -4.34
C GLU A 14 23.48 25.86 -4.92
N GLY A 15 23.51 25.53 -6.21
CA GLY A 15 24.77 25.37 -6.94
C GLY A 15 25.52 26.70 -7.10
N LYS A 16 26.84 26.62 -7.28
CA LYS A 16 27.75 27.78 -7.38
C LYS A 16 27.90 28.36 -8.79
N GLY A 17 27.44 27.66 -9.82
CA GLY A 17 27.57 28.01 -11.22
C GLY A 17 26.49 28.98 -11.74
N GLN A 18 26.41 29.14 -13.06
CA GLN A 18 25.39 30.00 -13.71
C GLN A 18 24.02 29.32 -13.81
N GLY A 19 23.99 27.99 -13.79
CA GLY A 19 22.78 27.17 -13.92
C GLY A 19 22.22 27.09 -15.35
N VAL A 20 21.32 26.11 -15.54
CA VAL A 20 20.62 25.85 -16.81
C VAL A 20 19.16 26.28 -16.67
N PRO A 21 18.60 27.06 -17.60
CA PRO A 21 17.21 27.50 -17.52
C PRO A 21 16.22 26.36 -17.75
N MET A 22 15.19 26.32 -16.91
CA MET A 22 13.98 25.52 -17.10
C MET A 22 12.86 26.45 -17.60
N PHE A 23 12.11 25.99 -18.59
CA PHE A 23 11.11 26.80 -19.26
C PHE A 23 9.69 26.33 -18.95
N ASP A 24 8.75 27.27 -18.92
CA ASP A 24 7.32 26.99 -18.94
C ASP A 24 6.96 26.48 -20.34
N ALA A 25 6.39 25.28 -20.42
CA ALA A 25 6.04 24.62 -21.67
C ALA A 25 4.95 25.35 -22.46
N ILE A 26 4.15 26.20 -21.82
CA ILE A 26 3.04 26.94 -22.43
C ILE A 26 3.52 28.31 -22.93
N THR A 27 4.31 29.03 -22.13
CA THR A 27 4.67 30.43 -22.42
C THR A 27 6.10 30.60 -22.95
N GLY A 28 6.98 29.63 -22.71
CA GLY A 28 8.42 29.72 -23.00
C GLY A 28 9.21 30.58 -22.01
N GLU A 29 8.59 31.06 -20.93
CA GLU A 29 9.25 31.86 -19.90
C GLU A 29 10.14 31.00 -18.99
N VAL A 30 11.19 31.59 -18.41
CA VAL A 30 12.08 30.88 -17.48
C VAL A 30 11.39 30.73 -16.11
N VAL A 31 11.17 29.49 -15.69
CA VAL A 31 10.61 29.14 -14.37
C VAL A 31 11.67 29.25 -13.27
N GLY A 32 12.89 28.80 -13.57
CA GLY A 32 14.02 28.82 -12.65
C GLY A 32 15.29 28.28 -13.30
N LEU A 33 16.41 28.34 -12.57
CA LEU A 33 17.71 27.82 -13.01
C LEU A 33 18.09 26.58 -12.20
N SER A 34 18.45 25.48 -12.85
CA SER A 34 18.96 24.28 -12.18
C SER A 34 20.49 24.31 -12.13
N ASP A 35 21.08 24.03 -10.98
CA ASP A 35 22.53 24.04 -10.83
C ASP A 35 22.99 23.11 -9.70
N THR A 36 24.06 22.38 -9.98
CA THR A 36 24.67 21.36 -9.11
C THR A 36 26.18 21.58 -8.96
N GLU A 37 26.73 22.67 -9.50
CA GLU A 37 28.15 22.97 -9.38
C GLU A 37 28.53 23.17 -7.90
N GLY A 38 29.59 22.47 -7.47
CA GLY A 38 30.09 22.51 -6.10
C GLY A 38 29.41 21.56 -5.13
N LEU A 39 28.46 20.72 -5.58
CA LEU A 39 27.93 19.61 -4.77
C LEU A 39 28.90 18.42 -4.79
N ASP A 40 29.07 17.78 -3.64
CA ASP A 40 29.84 16.54 -3.50
C ASP A 40 28.88 15.35 -3.50
N PHE A 41 28.76 14.66 -4.64
CA PHE A 41 27.87 13.51 -4.73
C PHE A 41 28.32 12.32 -3.89
N ALA A 42 29.62 12.16 -3.63
CA ALA A 42 30.11 11.07 -2.78
C ALA A 42 29.61 11.26 -1.34
N GLU A 43 29.72 12.48 -0.82
CA GLU A 43 29.20 12.82 0.51
C GLU A 43 27.67 12.71 0.56
N ILE A 44 26.96 13.10 -0.50
CA ILE A 44 25.50 12.93 -0.60
C ILE A 44 25.13 11.46 -0.47
N LEU A 45 25.75 10.56 -1.24
CA LEU A 45 25.47 9.13 -1.12
C LEU A 45 25.85 8.60 0.27
N HIS A 46 27.02 8.98 0.78
CA HIS A 46 27.50 8.57 2.10
C HIS A 46 26.53 8.95 3.23
N TYR A 47 26.05 10.20 3.23
CA TYR A 47 25.09 10.70 4.22
C TYR A 47 23.78 9.89 4.20
N GLY A 48 23.29 9.51 3.01
CA GLY A 48 22.15 8.60 2.89
C GLY A 48 22.44 7.23 3.53
N ARG A 49 23.60 6.64 3.24
CA ARG A 49 24.00 5.32 3.77
C ARG A 49 24.15 5.31 5.29
N THR A 50 24.70 6.37 5.88
CA THR A 50 25.02 6.43 7.31
C THR A 50 23.88 6.99 8.16
N ILE A 51 23.20 8.05 7.72
CA ILE A 51 22.16 8.71 8.53
C ILE A 51 20.77 8.17 8.18
N GLY A 52 20.39 8.20 6.90
CA GLY A 52 19.05 7.80 6.45
C GLY A 52 18.80 6.30 6.63
N SER A 53 19.76 5.49 6.18
CA SER A 53 19.64 4.03 6.19
C SER A 53 19.63 3.46 7.62
N GLU A 54 20.38 4.04 8.56
CA GLU A 54 20.35 3.54 9.95
C GLU A 54 18.96 3.68 10.59
N LYS A 55 18.33 4.86 10.46
CA LYS A 55 17.02 5.13 11.05
C LYS A 55 15.92 4.28 10.42
N LEU A 56 15.88 4.20 9.09
CA LEU A 56 14.84 3.44 8.37
C LEU A 56 14.92 1.92 8.61
N ARG A 57 16.12 1.36 8.71
CA ARG A 57 16.30 -0.09 8.93
C ARG A 57 15.93 -0.54 10.34
N LYS A 58 15.98 0.37 11.33
CA LYS A 58 15.55 0.08 12.71
C LYS A 58 14.02 0.02 12.82
N MET A 59 13.30 0.72 11.94
CA MET A 59 11.84 0.68 11.91
C MET A 59 11.32 -0.68 11.41
N THR A 60 10.15 -1.09 11.87
CA THR A 60 9.45 -2.24 11.31
C THR A 60 8.73 -1.87 10.02
N PHE A 61 8.33 -2.88 9.22
CA PHE A 61 7.45 -2.63 8.06
C PHE A 61 6.14 -1.95 8.45
N GLN A 62 5.61 -2.19 9.66
CA GLN A 62 4.39 -1.52 10.12
C GLN A 62 4.61 -0.03 10.34
N GLU A 63 5.72 0.34 10.99
CA GLU A 63 6.09 1.73 11.23
C GLU A 63 6.37 2.46 9.92
N ARG A 64 7.11 1.83 8.99
CA ARG A 64 7.38 2.38 7.65
C ARG A 64 6.09 2.58 6.86
N GLY A 65 5.18 1.60 6.85
CA GLY A 65 3.88 1.74 6.18
C GLY A 65 3.02 2.85 6.79
N ASN A 66 3.00 2.99 8.11
CA ASN A 66 2.27 4.07 8.78
C ASN A 66 2.91 5.45 8.54
N MET A 67 4.24 5.53 8.42
CA MET A 67 4.97 6.74 7.99
C MET A 67 4.54 7.16 6.57
N LEU A 68 4.48 6.23 5.61
CA LEU A 68 4.00 6.51 4.26
C LEU A 68 2.55 7.00 4.24
N LYS A 69 1.67 6.37 5.03
CA LYS A 69 0.26 6.81 5.17
C LYS A 69 0.16 8.24 5.70
N LYS A 70 0.94 8.59 6.72
CA LYS A 70 1.00 9.94 7.29
C LYS A 70 1.46 10.95 6.25
N LEU A 71 2.51 10.60 5.48
CA LEU A 71 3.04 11.46 4.43
C LEU A 71 2.02 11.71 3.31
N ALA A 72 1.33 10.66 2.85
CA ALA A 72 0.31 10.77 1.83
C ALA A 72 -0.84 11.72 2.26
N LEU A 73 -1.31 11.59 3.51
CA LEU A 73 -2.34 12.47 4.08
C LEU A 73 -1.87 13.93 4.19
N TYR A 74 -0.58 14.16 4.43
CA TYR A 74 0.00 15.51 4.47
C TYR A 74 0.00 16.13 3.06
N LEU A 75 0.54 15.42 2.06
CA LEU A 75 0.67 15.93 0.70
C LEU A 75 -0.69 16.18 0.02
N VAL A 76 -1.71 15.36 0.30
CA VAL A 76 -3.07 15.58 -0.20
C VAL A 76 -3.62 16.96 0.22
N LYS A 77 -3.25 17.47 1.40
CA LYS A 77 -3.68 18.81 1.85
C LYS A 77 -2.98 19.96 1.11
N LYS A 78 -1.86 19.67 0.45
CA LYS A 78 -1.01 20.63 -0.28
C LYS A 78 -1.21 20.58 -1.80
N LYS A 79 -2.05 19.65 -2.28
CA LYS A 79 -2.14 19.35 -3.71
C LYS A 79 -2.48 20.54 -4.61
N ALA A 80 -3.25 21.51 -4.10
CA ALA A 80 -3.64 22.70 -4.87
C ALA A 80 -2.41 23.48 -5.37
N ASP A 81 -1.39 23.66 -4.53
CA ASP A 81 -0.18 24.39 -4.88
C ASP A 81 0.62 23.67 -5.98
N PHE A 82 0.60 22.33 -5.95
CA PHE A 82 1.29 21.51 -6.96
C PHE A 82 0.62 21.56 -8.33
N TYR A 83 -0.71 21.70 -8.40
CA TYR A 83 -1.42 21.86 -9.68
C TYR A 83 -0.99 23.16 -10.40
N GLU A 84 -0.88 24.28 -9.67
CA GLU A 84 -0.46 25.56 -10.25
C GLU A 84 0.94 25.49 -10.86
N ILE A 85 1.84 24.75 -10.21
CA ILE A 85 3.19 24.48 -10.72
C ILE A 85 3.14 23.51 -11.90
N SER A 86 2.32 22.47 -11.83
CA SER A 86 2.20 21.43 -12.85
C SER A 86 1.70 21.96 -14.19
N TYR A 87 0.84 22.99 -14.22
CA TYR A 87 0.42 23.62 -15.48
C TYR A 87 1.59 24.13 -16.33
N ARG A 88 2.70 24.54 -15.70
CA ARG A 88 3.92 24.98 -16.40
C ARG A 88 4.67 23.85 -17.10
N THR A 89 4.35 22.59 -16.79
CA THR A 89 4.86 21.40 -17.50
C THR A 89 4.12 21.14 -18.81
N GLY A 90 3.04 21.89 -19.09
CA GLY A 90 2.18 21.68 -20.24
C GLY A 90 1.03 20.71 -19.98
N ALA A 91 0.91 20.14 -18.77
CA ALA A 91 -0.13 19.19 -18.41
C ALA A 91 -1.48 19.88 -18.13
N THR A 92 -2.59 19.31 -18.62
CA THR A 92 -3.95 19.70 -18.21
C THR A 92 -4.24 19.29 -16.76
N LYS A 93 -5.36 19.76 -16.18
CA LYS A 93 -5.75 19.33 -14.83
C LYS A 93 -5.86 17.81 -14.67
N ILE A 94 -6.39 17.10 -15.67
CA ILE A 94 -6.53 15.64 -15.63
C ILE A 94 -5.14 14.99 -15.74
N ASP A 95 -4.29 15.50 -16.61
CA ASP A 95 -2.91 15.04 -16.76
C ASP A 95 -2.06 15.24 -15.50
N SER A 96 -2.23 16.37 -14.82
CA SER A 96 -1.63 16.68 -13.53
C SER A 96 -2.20 15.82 -12.41
N TRP A 97 -3.49 15.48 -12.46
CA TRP A 97 -4.11 14.57 -11.49
C TRP A 97 -3.44 13.18 -11.52
N ILE A 98 -3.14 12.67 -12.71
CA ILE A 98 -2.43 11.38 -12.87
C ILE A 98 -1.03 11.44 -12.24
N ASP A 99 -0.28 12.52 -12.45
CA ASP A 99 1.08 12.67 -11.90
C ASP A 99 1.07 12.92 -10.37
N ILE A 100 0.27 13.89 -9.91
CA ILE A 100 0.26 14.33 -8.51
C ILE A 100 -0.48 13.32 -7.63
N GLU A 101 -1.75 13.06 -7.93
CA GLU A 101 -2.58 12.19 -7.09
C GLU A 101 -2.26 10.71 -7.31
N GLY A 102 -1.82 10.32 -8.52
CA GLY A 102 -1.24 8.99 -8.73
C GLY A 102 0.05 8.78 -7.92
N GLY A 103 0.91 9.80 -7.81
CA GLY A 103 2.08 9.75 -6.93
C GLY A 103 1.71 9.58 -5.45
N PHE A 104 0.70 10.31 -4.97
CA PHE A 104 0.21 10.17 -3.59
C PHE A 104 -0.49 8.83 -3.36
N GLY A 105 -1.21 8.32 -4.38
CA GLY A 105 -1.82 7.00 -4.39
C GLY A 105 -0.79 5.88 -4.18
N ASN A 106 0.41 6.01 -4.76
CA ASN A 106 1.50 5.06 -4.53
C ASN A 106 1.93 4.97 -3.06
N LEU A 107 1.96 6.10 -2.33
CA LEU A 107 2.24 6.11 -0.90
C LEU A 107 1.15 5.36 -0.12
N PHE A 108 -0.14 5.57 -0.44
CA PHE A 108 -1.25 4.86 0.20
C PHE A 108 -1.26 3.36 -0.11
N ALA A 109 -1.00 2.98 -1.36
CA ALA A 109 -0.97 1.59 -1.78
C ALA A 109 0.16 0.84 -1.05
N ASN A 110 1.38 1.38 -1.07
CA ASN A 110 2.52 0.78 -0.37
C ASN A 110 2.35 0.79 1.16
N ALA A 111 1.76 1.85 1.73
CA ALA A 111 1.38 1.86 3.14
C ALA A 111 0.45 0.70 3.50
N SER A 112 -0.46 0.33 2.61
CA SER A 112 -1.41 -0.77 2.83
C SER A 112 -0.75 -2.15 2.73
N LEU A 113 0.32 -2.29 1.94
CA LEU A 113 1.10 -3.52 1.85
C LEU A 113 1.76 -3.93 3.16
N ARG A 114 1.91 -3.02 4.14
CA ARG A 114 2.43 -3.37 5.47
C ARG A 114 1.70 -4.55 6.11
N LYS A 115 0.41 -4.73 5.81
CA LYS A 115 -0.41 -5.83 6.32
C LYS A 115 0.07 -7.21 5.84
N LEU A 116 0.84 -7.25 4.74
CA LEU A 116 1.45 -8.45 4.17
C LEU A 116 2.88 -8.69 4.69
N PHE A 117 3.40 -7.80 5.52
CA PHE A 117 4.73 -7.91 6.14
C PHE A 117 4.63 -8.12 7.65
N PRO A 118 5.61 -8.80 8.28
CA PRO A 118 5.65 -8.94 9.73
C PRO A 118 5.85 -7.59 10.41
N ASN A 119 5.51 -7.51 11.71
CA ASN A 119 5.91 -6.38 12.55
C ASN A 119 7.38 -6.51 12.99
N GLN A 120 8.27 -6.56 12.00
CA GLN A 120 9.72 -6.69 12.14
C GLN A 120 10.43 -5.80 11.11
N ALA A 121 11.73 -5.61 11.28
CA ALA A 121 12.56 -4.82 10.36
C ALA A 121 12.88 -5.55 9.03
N TYR A 122 12.79 -6.89 9.02
CA TYR A 122 13.07 -7.77 7.89
C TYR A 122 11.87 -8.69 7.60
N HIS A 123 11.87 -9.31 6.43
CA HIS A 123 10.80 -10.17 5.95
C HIS A 123 11.28 -11.63 5.91
N VAL A 124 10.36 -12.56 6.18
CA VAL A 124 10.59 -13.99 6.04
C VAL A 124 9.81 -14.45 4.80
N GLU A 125 10.48 -15.07 3.84
CA GLU A 125 9.93 -15.36 2.52
C GLU A 125 9.70 -16.86 2.31
N GLY A 126 8.49 -17.19 1.86
CA GLY A 126 8.13 -18.56 1.47
C GLY A 126 8.02 -19.50 2.67
N ASP A 127 7.99 -20.79 2.37
CA ASP A 127 7.85 -21.86 3.36
C ASP A 127 9.22 -22.36 3.85
N PRO A 128 9.31 -22.89 5.08
CA PRO A 128 10.49 -23.58 5.56
C PRO A 128 10.81 -24.83 4.72
N ILE A 129 12.10 -25.16 4.62
CA ILE A 129 12.61 -26.29 3.82
C ILE A 129 13.32 -27.27 4.75
N ASP A 130 12.80 -28.48 4.92
CA ASP A 130 13.51 -29.53 5.65
C ASP A 130 14.69 -30.05 4.82
N LEU A 131 15.86 -30.13 5.45
CA LEU A 131 17.11 -30.61 4.84
C LEU A 131 17.62 -31.90 5.50
N SER A 132 16.80 -32.54 6.35
CA SER A 132 17.23 -33.66 7.17
C SER A 132 16.21 -34.78 7.26
N ARG A 133 16.68 -36.03 7.36
CA ARG A 133 15.83 -37.19 7.67
C ARG A 133 15.53 -37.19 9.18
N GLY A 134 14.59 -36.34 9.60
CA GLY A 134 14.17 -36.19 11.00
C GLY A 134 13.89 -34.76 11.45
N GLY A 135 13.88 -33.78 10.54
CA GLY A 135 13.46 -32.41 10.84
C GLY A 135 14.32 -31.66 11.87
N ARG A 136 15.63 -31.94 11.94
CA ARG A 136 16.57 -31.29 12.88
C ARG A 136 17.49 -30.27 12.24
N PHE A 137 17.59 -30.29 10.91
CA PHE A 137 18.33 -29.31 10.13
C PHE A 137 17.48 -28.88 8.94
N MET A 138 17.32 -27.56 8.79
CA MET A 138 16.39 -26.97 7.83
C MET A 138 16.92 -25.63 7.33
N ALA A 139 16.28 -25.10 6.30
CA ALA A 139 16.54 -23.79 5.75
C ALA A 139 15.28 -22.93 5.68
N HIS A 140 15.48 -21.62 5.64
CA HIS A 140 14.43 -20.67 5.28
C HIS A 140 15.05 -19.46 4.58
N HIS A 141 14.24 -18.67 3.89
CA HIS A 141 14.69 -17.44 3.26
C HIS A 141 14.25 -16.24 4.09
N ILE A 142 15.18 -15.33 4.36
CA ILE A 142 14.88 -14.00 4.88
C ILE A 142 15.26 -12.95 3.84
N MET A 143 14.63 -11.79 3.96
CA MET A 143 14.92 -10.61 3.16
C MET A 143 15.14 -9.42 4.08
N VAL A 144 16.38 -8.94 4.16
CA VAL A 144 16.78 -7.82 5.03
C VAL A 144 16.96 -6.54 4.21
N PRO A 145 16.66 -5.34 4.75
CA PRO A 145 16.93 -4.09 4.05
C PRO A 145 18.40 -3.96 3.63
N LYS A 146 18.64 -3.59 2.36
CA LYS A 146 20.01 -3.28 1.89
C LYS A 146 20.59 -2.11 2.68
N ARG A 147 21.91 -2.11 2.87
CA ARG A 147 22.58 -1.09 3.69
C ARG A 147 23.04 0.16 2.92
N GLY A 148 22.70 0.26 1.63
CA GLY A 148 23.05 1.39 0.77
C GLY A 148 21.95 2.45 0.66
N VAL A 149 21.98 3.15 -0.48
CA VAL A 149 20.97 4.13 -0.94
C VAL A 149 20.32 3.68 -2.25
N ALA A 150 19.08 4.10 -2.46
CA ALA A 150 18.40 3.99 -3.75
C ALA A 150 18.59 5.28 -4.55
N ILE A 151 19.24 5.19 -5.70
CA ILE A 151 19.49 6.33 -6.60
C ILE A 151 18.46 6.28 -7.71
N HIS A 152 17.54 7.25 -7.72
CA HIS A 152 16.45 7.33 -8.69
C HIS A 152 16.77 8.40 -9.74
N ILE A 153 17.12 7.99 -10.96
CA ILE A 153 17.35 8.89 -12.10
C ILE A 153 16.07 8.86 -12.94
N ASN A 154 15.26 9.91 -12.81
CA ASN A 154 13.89 9.92 -13.33
C ASN A 154 13.75 10.70 -14.63
N ALA A 155 12.74 10.33 -15.42
CA ALA A 155 12.36 11.02 -16.65
C ALA A 155 11.55 12.30 -16.37
N PHE A 156 11.29 13.08 -17.43
CA PHE A 156 10.64 14.40 -17.36
C PHE A 156 9.12 14.35 -17.28
N ASN A 157 8.51 13.24 -17.70
CA ASN A 157 7.07 13.14 -17.91
C ASN A 157 6.26 13.11 -16.61
N PHE A 158 6.79 12.44 -15.58
CA PHE A 158 6.13 12.25 -14.29
C PHE A 158 7.03 12.70 -13.12
N PRO A 159 7.22 14.02 -12.93
CA PRO A 159 8.10 14.55 -11.88
C PRO A 159 7.61 14.22 -10.46
N VAL A 160 6.31 13.96 -10.24
CA VAL A 160 5.76 13.56 -8.93
C VAL A 160 5.57 12.05 -8.86
N TRP A 161 4.83 11.47 -9.81
CA TRP A 161 4.54 10.03 -9.80
C TRP A 161 5.81 9.20 -9.93
N GLY A 162 6.72 9.53 -10.85
CA GLY A 162 7.96 8.76 -11.06
C GLY A 162 8.94 8.87 -9.89
N MET A 163 8.84 9.93 -9.07
CA MET A 163 9.55 9.98 -7.78
C MET A 163 8.86 9.09 -6.75
N LEU A 164 7.55 9.27 -6.54
CA LEU A 164 6.85 8.67 -5.42
C LEU A 164 6.52 7.19 -5.61
N GLU A 165 6.41 6.69 -6.83
CA GLU A 165 6.26 5.25 -7.07
C GLU A 165 7.52 4.49 -6.62
N LYS A 166 8.71 5.02 -6.92
CA LYS A 166 10.00 4.44 -6.49
C LYS A 166 10.25 4.67 -5.01
N CYS A 167 10.05 5.91 -4.56
CA CYS A 167 10.32 6.30 -3.17
C CYS A 167 9.40 5.56 -2.18
N ALA A 168 8.14 5.32 -2.53
CA ALA A 168 7.24 4.56 -1.66
C ALA A 168 7.76 3.14 -1.41
N VAL A 169 8.36 2.52 -2.42
CA VAL A 169 8.82 1.14 -2.39
C VAL A 169 10.12 0.99 -1.60
N ASN A 170 11.15 1.81 -1.87
CA ASN A 170 12.42 1.71 -1.14
C ASN A 170 12.27 2.17 0.32
N TRP A 171 11.45 3.19 0.62
CA TRP A 171 11.16 3.56 2.00
C TRP A 171 10.39 2.47 2.72
N MET A 172 9.46 1.78 2.07
CA MET A 172 8.80 0.62 2.68
C MET A 172 9.79 -0.52 2.97
N ALA A 173 10.79 -0.70 2.11
CA ALA A 173 11.90 -1.64 2.29
C ALA A 173 12.95 -1.20 3.33
N GLY A 174 12.90 0.04 3.81
CA GLY A 174 13.87 0.57 4.78
C GLY A 174 15.17 1.09 4.16
N VAL A 175 15.14 1.52 2.89
CA VAL A 175 16.29 2.07 2.15
C VAL A 175 16.04 3.56 1.86
N PRO A 176 17.01 4.47 2.08
CA PRO A 176 16.89 5.90 1.78
C PRO A 176 16.99 6.18 0.27
N ALA A 177 16.50 7.34 -0.18
CA ALA A 177 16.45 7.74 -1.58
C ALA A 177 17.35 8.96 -1.88
N VAL A 178 18.02 8.93 -3.02
CA VAL A 178 18.64 10.11 -3.67
C VAL A 178 17.98 10.27 -5.04
N VAL A 179 17.13 11.29 -5.17
CA VAL A 179 16.30 11.52 -6.35
C VAL A 179 16.96 12.56 -7.25
N LYS A 180 17.17 12.19 -8.51
CA LYS A 180 17.62 13.06 -9.57
C LYS A 180 16.51 13.11 -10.63
N PRO A 181 15.61 14.11 -10.58
CA PRO A 181 14.62 14.32 -11.64
C PRO A 181 15.28 14.79 -12.95
N ALA A 182 14.58 14.63 -14.07
CA ALA A 182 14.96 15.29 -15.31
C ALA A 182 14.86 16.81 -15.13
N THR A 183 15.82 17.53 -15.70
CA THR A 183 16.00 18.96 -15.43
C THR A 183 14.75 19.77 -15.77
N ASN A 184 14.15 19.56 -16.94
CA ASN A 184 13.06 20.38 -17.50
C ASN A 184 11.86 20.54 -16.56
N THR A 185 11.53 19.52 -15.76
CA THR A 185 10.36 19.51 -14.86
C THR A 185 10.72 19.37 -13.38
N SER A 186 12.02 19.47 -13.06
CA SER A 186 12.52 19.29 -11.69
C SER A 186 11.98 20.30 -10.68
N PHE A 187 11.49 21.45 -11.13
CA PHE A 187 10.84 22.45 -10.27
C PHE A 187 9.57 21.91 -9.59
N LEU A 188 8.83 20.98 -10.21
CA LEU A 188 7.65 20.37 -9.58
C LEU A 188 8.08 19.28 -8.57
N THR A 189 9.05 18.45 -8.91
CA THR A 189 9.64 17.49 -7.96
C THR A 189 10.16 18.22 -6.73
N GLU A 190 10.89 19.32 -6.91
CA GLU A 190 11.44 20.12 -5.82
C GLU A 190 10.36 20.68 -4.90
N ALA A 191 9.29 21.25 -5.46
CA ALA A 191 8.17 21.76 -4.66
C ALA A 191 7.54 20.66 -3.78
N VAL A 192 7.38 19.45 -4.31
CA VAL A 192 6.85 18.31 -3.55
C VAL A 192 7.86 17.84 -2.48
N VAL A 193 9.14 17.71 -2.83
CA VAL A 193 10.20 17.34 -1.86
C VAL A 193 10.27 18.36 -0.73
N ARG A 194 10.11 19.65 -1.02
CA ARG A 194 10.07 20.70 -0.01
C ARG A 194 9.01 20.46 1.05
N GLU A 195 7.78 20.17 0.62
CA GLU A 195 6.69 19.85 1.54
C GLU A 195 6.95 18.51 2.29
N ILE A 196 7.56 17.51 1.65
CA ILE A 196 7.98 16.27 2.32
C ILE A 196 8.96 16.57 3.46
N ILE A 197 10.01 17.37 3.21
CA ILE A 197 11.02 17.73 4.22
C ILE A 197 10.40 18.60 5.33
N THR A 198 9.60 19.59 4.96
CA THR A 198 8.91 20.48 5.93
C THR A 198 7.96 19.70 6.85
N SER A 199 7.39 18.58 6.40
CA SER A 199 6.50 17.77 7.22
C SER A 199 7.17 17.14 8.45
N GLY A 200 8.50 16.90 8.39
CA GLY A 200 9.24 16.17 9.43
C GLY A 200 8.82 14.71 9.61
N ILE A 201 8.04 14.14 8.67
CA ILE A 201 7.51 12.77 8.77
C ILE A 201 8.58 11.73 8.48
N LEU A 202 9.42 11.98 7.46
CA LEU A 202 10.54 11.11 7.13
C LEU A 202 11.71 11.38 8.08
N PRO A 203 12.48 10.36 8.48
CA PRO A 203 13.71 10.59 9.21
C PRO A 203 14.71 11.34 8.32
N GLU A 204 15.51 12.20 8.94
CA GLU A 204 16.64 12.87 8.30
C GLU A 204 17.53 11.87 7.53
N GLY A 205 17.95 12.26 6.33
CA GLY A 205 18.74 11.42 5.41
C GLY A 205 17.93 10.40 4.60
N ALA A 206 16.63 10.22 4.87
CA ALA A 206 15.78 9.29 4.11
C ALA A 206 15.50 9.73 2.66
N LEU A 207 15.59 11.03 2.38
CA LEU A 207 15.36 11.62 1.07
C LEU A 207 16.37 12.73 0.80
N GLN A 208 16.97 12.69 -0.38
CA GLN A 208 17.81 13.75 -0.93
C GLN A 208 17.38 14.05 -2.37
N LEU A 209 17.59 15.28 -2.82
CA LEU A 209 17.18 15.79 -4.13
C LEU A 209 18.32 16.53 -4.82
N ILE A 210 18.59 16.16 -6.07
CA ILE A 210 19.58 16.81 -6.93
C ILE A 210 18.88 17.35 -8.19
N THR A 211 18.73 18.68 -8.28
CA THR A 211 18.09 19.37 -9.40
C THR A 211 19.12 19.92 -10.38
N GLY A 212 19.47 19.14 -11.41
CA GLY A 212 20.41 19.55 -12.44
C GLY A 212 21.27 18.40 -12.96
N SER A 213 22.48 18.69 -13.43
CA SER A 213 23.42 17.67 -13.91
C SER A 213 24.01 16.85 -12.76
N ALA A 214 24.18 15.53 -12.93
CA ALA A 214 24.73 14.67 -11.88
C ALA A 214 25.71 13.63 -12.47
N ARG A 215 26.62 14.08 -13.34
CA ARG A 215 27.46 13.19 -14.17
C ARG A 215 28.30 12.17 -13.39
N THR A 216 28.78 12.54 -12.22
CA THR A 216 29.68 11.74 -11.37
C THR A 216 28.94 11.04 -10.22
N ILE A 217 27.60 11.07 -10.19
CA ILE A 217 26.81 10.44 -9.11
C ILE A 217 27.05 8.92 -9.03
N LEU A 218 27.44 8.28 -10.13
CA LEU A 218 27.70 6.84 -10.18
C LEU A 218 29.14 6.46 -9.82
N ASP A 219 30.04 7.42 -9.61
CA ASP A 219 31.47 7.13 -9.41
C ASP A 219 31.75 6.46 -8.06
N THR A 220 30.86 6.66 -7.09
CA THR A 220 31.02 6.22 -5.69
C THR A 220 29.85 5.34 -5.21
N VAL A 221 29.12 4.72 -6.14
CA VAL A 221 28.16 3.67 -5.78
C VAL A 221 28.88 2.45 -5.23
N GLU A 222 28.19 1.71 -4.36
CA GLU A 222 28.67 0.53 -3.66
C GLU A 222 27.71 -0.65 -3.88
N SER A 223 28.18 -1.89 -3.68
CA SER A 223 27.38 -3.12 -3.87
C SER A 223 26.05 -3.20 -3.11
N GLN A 224 25.84 -2.35 -2.09
CA GLN A 224 24.60 -2.29 -1.32
C GLN A 224 23.62 -1.22 -1.81
N ASP A 225 24.02 -0.37 -2.75
CA ASP A 225 23.12 0.59 -3.39
C ASP A 225 22.22 -0.09 -4.42
N VAL A 226 21.19 0.64 -4.86
CA VAL A 226 20.34 0.25 -5.98
C VAL A 226 20.19 1.47 -6.87
N VAL A 227 20.44 1.31 -8.17
CA VAL A 227 20.21 2.39 -9.15
C VAL A 227 18.97 2.04 -9.95
N THR A 228 18.04 2.97 -10.06
CA THR A 228 16.86 2.84 -10.92
C THR A 228 16.81 4.00 -11.89
N PHE A 229 16.76 3.69 -13.18
CA PHE A 229 16.73 4.67 -14.25
C PHE A 229 15.43 4.58 -15.04
N THR A 230 14.80 5.72 -15.28
CA THR A 230 13.75 5.88 -16.29
C THR A 230 14.17 6.96 -17.30
N GLY A 231 14.17 6.63 -18.58
CA GLY A 231 14.51 7.58 -19.65
C GLY A 231 14.82 6.86 -20.96
N SER A 232 15.60 7.49 -21.85
CA SER A 232 15.89 6.88 -23.14
C SER A 232 16.74 5.61 -23.03
N ALA A 233 16.53 4.68 -23.97
CA ALA A 233 17.27 3.42 -23.98
C ALA A 233 18.79 3.63 -24.20
N SER A 234 19.18 4.67 -24.93
CA SER A 234 20.58 5.04 -25.16
C SER A 234 21.27 5.51 -23.87
N THR A 235 20.64 6.40 -23.12
CA THR A 235 21.16 6.88 -21.83
C THR A 235 21.16 5.75 -20.79
N GLY A 236 20.09 4.95 -20.72
CA GLY A 236 20.02 3.81 -19.81
C GLY A 236 21.14 2.80 -20.04
N ARG A 237 21.44 2.44 -21.30
CA ARG A 237 22.57 1.56 -21.64
C ARG A 237 23.93 2.15 -21.24
N LEU A 238 24.14 3.45 -21.48
CA LEU A 238 25.36 4.15 -21.08
C LEU A 238 25.56 4.06 -19.56
N LEU A 239 24.52 4.37 -18.78
CA LEU A 239 24.57 4.31 -17.32
C LEU A 239 24.74 2.87 -16.82
N LYS A 240 24.03 1.90 -17.39
CA LYS A 240 24.16 0.48 -17.03
C LYS A 240 25.58 -0.05 -17.29
N SER A 241 26.27 0.48 -18.31
CA SER A 241 27.65 0.14 -18.63
C SER A 241 28.70 0.87 -17.79
N HIS A 242 28.29 1.69 -16.82
CA HIS A 242 29.21 2.45 -15.99
C HIS A 242 30.17 1.52 -15.24
N LYS A 243 31.47 1.82 -15.31
CA LYS A 243 32.54 0.97 -14.76
C LYS A 243 32.28 0.59 -13.30
N ARG A 244 31.92 1.56 -12.45
CA ARG A 244 31.65 1.33 -11.03
C ARG A 244 30.46 0.40 -10.78
N ILE A 245 29.40 0.50 -11.59
CA ILE A 245 28.21 -0.39 -11.48
C ILE A 245 28.63 -1.85 -11.74
N ILE A 246 29.47 -2.08 -12.75
CA ILE A 246 29.97 -3.41 -13.10
C ILE A 246 30.91 -3.93 -12.01
N GLU A 247 31.87 -3.12 -11.56
CA GLU A 247 32.86 -3.51 -10.55
C GLU A 247 32.22 -3.89 -9.21
N GLU A 248 31.24 -3.11 -8.75
CA GLU A 248 30.53 -3.34 -7.48
C GLU A 248 29.31 -4.26 -7.64
N SER A 249 29.00 -4.69 -8.86
CA SER A 249 27.80 -5.47 -9.21
C SER A 249 26.51 -4.85 -8.65
N VAL A 250 26.39 -3.53 -8.78
CA VAL A 250 25.25 -2.77 -8.26
C VAL A 250 23.99 -3.13 -9.05
N PRO A 251 22.88 -3.51 -8.38
CA PRO A 251 21.59 -3.68 -9.04
C PRO A 251 21.19 -2.42 -9.82
N PHE A 252 20.97 -2.57 -11.12
CA PHE A 252 20.55 -1.50 -12.02
C PHE A 252 19.22 -1.84 -12.67
N ASN A 253 18.15 -1.20 -12.22
CA ASN A 253 16.83 -1.29 -12.85
C ASN A 253 16.72 -0.25 -13.98
N MET A 254 16.28 -0.68 -15.14
CA MET A 254 16.14 0.18 -16.31
C MET A 254 14.73 0.07 -16.87
N GLU A 255 14.02 1.20 -16.87
CA GLU A 255 12.81 1.42 -17.66
C GLU A 255 13.19 2.36 -18.81
N ALA A 256 12.88 1.97 -20.04
CA ALA A 256 13.25 2.70 -21.23
C ALA A 256 12.09 2.84 -22.24
N ASP A 257 12.40 3.47 -23.38
CA ASP A 257 11.54 3.62 -24.56
C ASP A 257 10.75 2.32 -24.86
N SER A 258 9.48 2.45 -25.27
CA SER A 258 8.59 1.31 -25.44
C SER A 258 7.55 1.56 -26.54
N LEU A 259 7.55 0.69 -27.57
CA LEU A 259 6.55 0.72 -28.63
C LEU A 259 5.33 -0.11 -28.24
N ASN A 260 4.55 0.38 -27.28
CA ASN A 260 3.36 -0.32 -26.78
C ASN A 260 2.32 -0.53 -27.88
N ALA A 261 1.67 -1.69 -27.86
CA ALA A 261 0.72 -2.12 -28.88
C ALA A 261 -0.70 -2.22 -28.36
N SER A 262 -1.68 -1.81 -29.17
CA SER A 262 -3.10 -2.11 -28.95
C SER A 262 -3.63 -2.90 -30.13
N VAL A 263 -4.20 -4.07 -29.87
CA VAL A 263 -4.75 -4.99 -30.86
C VAL A 263 -6.27 -4.91 -30.86
N LEU A 264 -6.89 -4.74 -32.03
CA LEU A 264 -8.33 -4.92 -32.20
C LEU A 264 -8.58 -6.38 -32.56
N GLY A 265 -9.36 -7.10 -31.76
CA GLY A 265 -9.74 -8.48 -32.05
C GLY A 265 -10.66 -8.58 -33.27
N GLU A 266 -10.68 -9.74 -33.93
CA GLU A 266 -11.47 -9.97 -35.16
C GLU A 266 -12.98 -9.84 -34.93
N ASP A 267 -13.45 -10.06 -33.71
CA ASP A 267 -14.85 -9.92 -33.30
C ASP A 267 -15.26 -8.48 -32.95
N ALA A 268 -14.29 -7.58 -32.77
CA ALA A 268 -14.50 -6.19 -32.39
C ALA A 268 -14.71 -5.31 -33.64
N ILE A 269 -15.82 -5.52 -34.33
CA ILE A 269 -16.20 -4.80 -35.56
C ILE A 269 -16.98 -3.51 -35.28
N PRO A 270 -17.08 -2.56 -36.24
CA PRO A 270 -17.93 -1.36 -36.08
C PRO A 270 -19.35 -1.70 -35.62
N GLY A 271 -19.84 -0.94 -34.63
CA GLY A 271 -21.14 -1.18 -33.99
C GLY A 271 -21.09 -2.09 -32.76
N THR A 272 -19.94 -2.72 -32.47
CA THR A 272 -19.71 -3.41 -31.21
C THR A 272 -19.17 -2.45 -30.13
N PRO A 273 -19.51 -2.67 -28.85
CA PRO A 273 -18.88 -1.96 -27.73
C PRO A 273 -17.35 -2.05 -27.73
N GLU A 274 -16.77 -3.18 -28.14
CA GLU A 274 -15.32 -3.41 -28.14
C GLU A 274 -14.60 -2.49 -29.13
N PHE A 275 -15.18 -2.27 -30.31
CA PHE A 275 -14.66 -1.31 -31.28
C PHE A 275 -14.67 0.11 -30.72
N ASP A 276 -15.79 0.55 -30.12
CA ASP A 276 -15.89 1.89 -29.53
C ASP A 276 -14.92 2.09 -28.36
N LEU A 277 -14.73 1.06 -27.53
CA LEU A 277 -13.76 1.05 -26.44
C LEU A 277 -12.32 1.13 -26.96
N PHE A 278 -11.99 0.39 -28.02
CA PHE A 278 -10.69 0.44 -28.66
C PHE A 278 -10.35 1.83 -29.19
N ILE A 279 -11.26 2.45 -29.94
CA ILE A 279 -11.07 3.82 -30.47
C ILE A 279 -10.91 4.83 -29.33
N LYS A 280 -11.74 4.72 -28.29
CA LYS A 280 -11.65 5.59 -27.11
C LYS A 280 -10.30 5.45 -26.41
N GLU A 281 -9.83 4.22 -26.22
CA GLU A 281 -8.57 3.94 -25.52
C GLU A 281 -7.37 4.45 -26.31
N VAL A 282 -7.30 4.15 -27.61
CA VAL A 282 -6.23 4.64 -28.50
C VAL A 282 -6.19 6.17 -28.50
N ARG A 283 -7.33 6.85 -28.67
CA ARG A 283 -7.39 8.31 -28.59
C ARG A 283 -6.88 8.82 -27.25
N ASN A 284 -7.34 8.26 -26.14
CA ASN A 284 -6.92 8.69 -24.80
C ASN A 284 -5.40 8.55 -24.62
N GLU A 285 -4.83 7.43 -25.05
CA GLU A 285 -3.40 7.16 -24.90
C GLU A 285 -2.52 8.05 -25.79
N MET A 286 -3.03 8.49 -26.95
CA MET A 286 -2.38 9.51 -27.78
C MET A 286 -2.41 10.90 -27.12
N THR A 287 -3.50 11.27 -26.43
CA THR A 287 -3.73 12.67 -26.03
C THR A 287 -3.42 12.98 -24.57
N VAL A 288 -3.57 12.01 -23.67
CA VAL A 288 -3.24 12.20 -22.24
C VAL A 288 -1.75 12.50 -22.11
N LYS A 289 -1.42 13.60 -21.43
CA LYS A 289 -0.07 14.18 -21.33
C LYS A 289 0.59 14.46 -22.68
N CYS A 290 -0.20 14.73 -23.72
CA CYS A 290 0.30 14.88 -25.09
C CYS A 290 1.10 13.63 -25.53
N GLY A 291 0.65 12.44 -25.13
CA GLY A 291 1.28 11.16 -25.44
C GLY A 291 2.65 10.93 -24.78
N GLN A 292 3.09 11.78 -23.85
CA GLN A 292 4.38 11.66 -23.14
C GLN A 292 4.34 10.64 -21.99
N LYS A 293 3.70 9.49 -22.22
CA LYS A 293 3.71 8.37 -21.27
C LYS A 293 4.54 7.24 -21.86
N CYS A 294 5.41 6.65 -21.06
CA CYS A 294 6.14 5.43 -21.43
C CYS A 294 5.20 4.28 -21.80
N THR A 295 3.97 4.29 -21.27
CA THR A 295 2.89 3.34 -21.53
C THR A 295 1.92 3.76 -22.64
N ALA A 296 2.12 4.87 -23.35
CA ALA A 296 1.21 5.29 -24.41
C ALA A 296 1.22 4.32 -25.60
N ILE A 297 0.06 4.13 -26.24
CA ILE A 297 -0.07 3.27 -27.43
C ILE A 297 0.70 3.91 -28.59
N ARG A 298 1.68 3.19 -29.14
CA ARG A 298 2.47 3.63 -30.31
C ARG A 298 2.06 2.89 -31.58
N ARG A 299 1.60 1.64 -31.42
CA ARG A 299 1.29 0.71 -32.50
C ARG A 299 -0.15 0.22 -32.37
N ILE A 300 -0.96 0.45 -33.39
CA ILE A 300 -2.38 0.10 -33.45
C ILE A 300 -2.50 -1.04 -34.47
N ILE A 301 -2.73 -2.26 -33.99
CA ILE A 301 -2.73 -3.48 -34.80
C ILE A 301 -4.18 -3.90 -35.02
N VAL A 302 -4.63 -3.93 -36.28
CA VAL A 302 -6.05 -4.11 -36.62
C VAL A 302 -6.23 -5.15 -37.73
N PRO A 303 -7.37 -5.86 -37.79
CA PRO A 303 -7.67 -6.72 -38.92
C PRO A 303 -7.58 -5.93 -40.23
N GLN A 304 -7.00 -6.52 -41.28
CA GLN A 304 -6.76 -5.83 -42.55
C GLN A 304 -8.02 -5.18 -43.15
N ASP A 305 -9.19 -5.79 -42.93
CA ASP A 305 -10.47 -5.34 -43.48
C ASP A 305 -11.10 -4.20 -42.64
N LEU A 306 -10.55 -3.88 -41.46
CA LEU A 306 -11.04 -2.83 -40.55
C LEU A 306 -10.12 -1.59 -40.48
N VAL A 307 -9.04 -1.56 -41.26
CA VAL A 307 -8.06 -0.45 -41.26
C VAL A 307 -8.72 0.91 -41.53
N GLU A 308 -9.58 0.96 -42.55
CA GLU A 308 -10.25 2.20 -42.94
C GLU A 308 -11.27 2.65 -41.87
N ASP A 309 -12.06 1.73 -41.33
CA ASP A 309 -13.02 2.01 -40.26
C ASP A 309 -12.33 2.61 -39.03
N VAL A 310 -11.22 2.00 -38.61
CA VAL A 310 -10.42 2.49 -37.47
C VAL A 310 -9.81 3.85 -37.78
N GLN A 311 -9.24 4.04 -38.97
CA GLN A 311 -8.66 5.32 -39.39
C GLN A 311 -9.69 6.45 -39.35
N ILE A 312 -10.89 6.23 -39.91
CA ILE A 312 -11.97 7.23 -39.94
C ILE A 312 -12.48 7.52 -38.52
N ALA A 313 -12.74 6.48 -37.74
CA ALA A 313 -13.27 6.62 -36.38
C ALA A 313 -12.27 7.35 -35.46
N LEU A 314 -10.99 6.98 -35.53
CA LEU A 314 -9.94 7.61 -34.74
C LEU A 314 -9.67 9.05 -35.17
N GLY A 315 -9.64 9.35 -36.47
CA GLY A 315 -9.52 10.72 -36.99
C GLY A 315 -10.62 11.64 -36.45
N LYS A 316 -11.89 11.20 -36.55
CA LYS A 316 -13.04 11.94 -35.97
C LYS A 316 -12.96 12.10 -34.45
N ALA A 317 -12.36 11.14 -33.77
CA ALA A 317 -12.20 11.19 -32.32
C ALA A 317 -11.08 12.17 -31.90
N LEU A 318 -10.01 12.26 -32.69
CA LEU A 318 -8.88 13.18 -32.49
C LEU A 318 -9.23 14.63 -32.87
N GLU A 319 -10.08 14.85 -33.89
CA GLU A 319 -10.52 16.20 -34.32
C GLU A 319 -11.21 16.99 -33.19
N LYS A 320 -11.83 16.29 -32.24
CA LYS A 320 -12.54 16.87 -31.09
C LYS A 320 -11.59 17.34 -29.97
N ILE A 321 -10.29 17.11 -30.10
CA ILE A 321 -9.30 17.40 -29.05
C ILE A 321 -8.80 18.83 -29.18
N THR A 322 -9.27 19.68 -28.26
CA THR A 322 -8.85 21.06 -28.13
C THR A 322 -7.48 21.18 -27.47
N ILE A 323 -6.58 21.96 -28.10
CA ILE A 323 -5.20 22.16 -27.67
C ILE A 323 -5.03 23.60 -27.16
N GLY A 324 -4.30 23.82 -26.06
CA GLY A 324 -4.09 25.19 -25.58
C GLY A 324 -3.58 25.30 -24.14
N ASP A 325 -3.84 26.44 -23.50
CA ASP A 325 -3.46 26.66 -22.10
C ASP A 325 -4.24 25.70 -21.17
N PRO A 326 -3.55 24.83 -20.43
CA PRO A 326 -4.18 23.84 -19.54
C PRO A 326 -5.01 24.44 -18.40
N ARG A 327 -4.93 25.76 -18.16
CA ARG A 327 -5.75 26.48 -17.18
C ARG A 327 -7.19 26.69 -17.66
N LEU A 328 -7.44 26.59 -18.96
CA LEU A 328 -8.77 26.74 -19.54
C LEU A 328 -9.56 25.43 -19.50
N LYS A 329 -10.85 25.50 -19.16
CA LYS A 329 -11.70 24.31 -18.93
C LYS A 329 -12.04 23.56 -20.21
N GLU A 330 -12.01 24.25 -21.35
CA GLU A 330 -12.31 23.73 -22.67
C GLU A 330 -11.13 22.98 -23.29
N VAL A 331 -9.90 23.20 -22.84
CA VAL A 331 -8.69 22.53 -23.34
C VAL A 331 -8.68 21.07 -22.88
N ARG A 332 -8.33 20.15 -23.79
CA ARG A 332 -8.29 18.70 -23.55
C ARG A 332 -6.88 18.13 -23.66
N MET A 333 -5.99 18.79 -24.39
CA MET A 333 -4.58 18.44 -24.50
C MET A 333 -3.73 19.71 -24.34
N GLY A 334 -2.68 19.64 -23.53
CA GLY A 334 -1.76 20.77 -23.36
C GLY A 334 -0.55 20.68 -24.29
N ALA A 335 0.64 20.93 -23.75
CA ALA A 335 1.90 20.96 -24.51
C ALA A 335 2.80 19.76 -24.21
N LEU A 336 3.77 19.51 -25.10
CA LEU A 336 4.97 18.74 -24.77
C LEU A 336 5.80 19.52 -23.74
N VAL A 337 6.71 18.84 -23.06
CA VAL A 337 7.46 19.43 -21.93
C VAL A 337 8.44 20.54 -22.34
N SER A 338 8.91 20.56 -23.60
CA SER A 338 9.85 21.55 -24.11
C SER A 338 9.84 21.61 -25.64
N LYS A 339 10.37 22.71 -26.20
CA LYS A 339 10.56 22.85 -27.65
C LYS A 339 11.52 21.84 -28.23
N ASP A 340 12.55 21.46 -27.49
CA ASP A 340 13.48 20.41 -27.92
C ASP A 340 12.75 19.07 -28.10
N GLN A 341 11.77 18.77 -27.23
CA GLN A 341 10.93 17.59 -27.41
C GLN A 341 9.98 17.72 -28.62
N VAL A 342 9.47 18.92 -28.94
CA VAL A 342 8.72 19.12 -30.19
C VAL A 342 9.61 18.79 -31.40
N THR A 343 10.84 19.28 -31.44
CA THR A 343 11.80 18.99 -32.52
C THR A 343 12.09 17.50 -32.61
N GLU A 344 12.42 16.84 -31.50
CA GLU A 344 12.69 15.39 -31.49
C GLU A 344 11.49 14.60 -32.01
N VAL A 345 10.27 14.91 -31.56
CA VAL A 345 9.06 14.21 -32.03
C VAL A 345 8.84 14.44 -33.52
N LYS A 346 9.03 15.67 -34.03
CA LYS A 346 8.94 15.96 -35.47
C LYS A 346 9.93 15.13 -36.28
N ASP A 347 11.18 15.05 -35.82
CA ASP A 347 12.23 14.30 -36.51
C ASP A 347 11.89 12.80 -36.57
N ARG A 348 11.36 12.22 -35.47
CA ARG A 348 10.90 10.82 -35.44
C ARG A 348 9.69 10.59 -36.35
N VAL A 349 8.73 11.52 -36.41
CA VAL A 349 7.61 11.41 -37.35
C VAL A 349 8.10 11.45 -38.79
N GLN A 350 9.05 12.33 -39.13
CA GLN A 350 9.63 12.39 -40.47
C GLN A 350 10.39 11.10 -40.84
N GLU A 351 11.03 10.46 -39.87
CA GLU A 351 11.65 9.15 -40.07
C GLU A 351 10.61 8.06 -40.38
N LEU A 352 9.53 7.98 -39.58
CA LEU A 352 8.42 7.05 -39.80
C LEU A 352 7.70 7.31 -41.13
N ALA A 353 7.55 8.57 -41.52
CA ALA A 353 6.87 9.01 -42.74
C ALA A 353 7.59 8.63 -44.04
N LYS A 354 8.81 8.06 -43.96
CA LYS A 354 9.51 7.50 -45.13
C LYS A 354 8.81 6.28 -45.70
N THR A 355 8.07 5.54 -44.89
CA THR A 355 7.33 4.33 -45.32
C THR A 355 5.86 4.36 -44.90
N ALA A 356 5.54 5.00 -43.78
CA ALA A 356 4.17 5.18 -43.32
C ALA A 356 3.53 6.48 -43.84
N SER A 357 2.23 6.46 -44.13
CA SER A 357 1.48 7.65 -44.54
C SER A 357 0.92 8.38 -43.33
N ILE A 358 1.03 9.71 -43.28
CA ILE A 358 0.30 10.51 -42.28
C ILE A 358 -1.17 10.59 -42.73
N VAL A 359 -2.06 9.98 -41.95
CA VAL A 359 -3.51 9.88 -42.25
C VAL A 359 -4.37 10.82 -41.42
N TYR A 360 -3.81 11.42 -40.36
CA TYR A 360 -4.41 12.51 -39.61
C TYR A 360 -3.32 13.38 -38.96
N GLY A 361 -3.56 14.69 -38.90
CA GLY A 361 -2.67 15.67 -38.28
C GLY A 361 -1.73 16.38 -39.26
N ASP A 362 -1.11 17.46 -38.79
CA ASP A 362 -0.16 18.29 -39.53
C ASP A 362 0.97 18.68 -38.56
N LEU A 363 2.23 18.54 -38.98
CA LEU A 363 3.40 18.84 -38.14
C LEU A 363 3.62 20.35 -37.96
N ASP A 364 3.18 21.17 -38.92
CA ASP A 364 3.51 22.59 -38.98
C ASP A 364 2.32 23.50 -38.67
N LYS A 365 1.10 22.97 -38.78
CA LYS A 365 -0.13 23.70 -38.43
C LYS A 365 -0.65 23.26 -37.07
N ILE A 366 -0.81 24.25 -36.20
CA ILE A 366 -1.43 24.06 -34.90
C ILE A 366 -2.24 25.28 -34.51
N GLU A 367 -3.44 25.01 -34.01
CA GLU A 367 -4.34 26.02 -33.45
C GLU A 367 -4.42 25.79 -31.94
N THR A 368 -4.24 26.87 -31.18
CA THR A 368 -4.23 26.84 -29.71
C THR A 368 -5.24 27.79 -29.11
N ILE A 369 -5.92 27.35 -28.06
CA ILE A 369 -6.87 28.16 -27.29
C ILE A 369 -6.12 28.79 -26.10
N GLY A 370 -6.14 30.12 -26.01
CA GLY A 370 -5.58 30.86 -24.87
C GLY A 370 -4.06 30.83 -24.72
N ALA A 371 -3.33 30.31 -25.72
CA ALA A 371 -1.87 30.25 -25.72
C ALA A 371 -1.29 30.65 -27.09
N ASP A 372 -0.05 31.15 -27.09
CA ASP A 372 0.70 31.43 -28.31
C ASP A 372 1.43 30.16 -28.78
N ALA A 373 0.91 29.55 -29.85
CA ALA A 373 1.46 28.35 -30.46
C ALA A 373 2.96 28.44 -30.81
N LYS A 374 3.48 29.64 -31.14
CA LYS A 374 4.91 29.81 -31.50
C LYS A 374 5.80 29.87 -30.26
N LYS A 375 5.26 30.27 -29.12
CA LYS A 375 6.02 30.38 -27.86
C LYS A 375 5.99 29.08 -27.06
N GLY A 376 4.85 28.40 -26.99
CA GLY A 376 4.72 27.13 -26.30
C GLY A 376 5.30 25.93 -27.07
N ALA A 377 5.34 24.78 -26.41
CA ALA A 377 5.82 23.51 -26.94
C ALA A 377 4.66 22.62 -27.42
N PHE A 378 3.80 23.16 -28.28
CA PHE A 378 2.60 22.46 -28.74
C PHE A 378 2.86 21.58 -29.97
N LEU A 379 2.12 20.47 -30.08
CA LEU A 379 2.12 19.59 -31.24
C LEU A 379 0.72 18.96 -31.42
N SER A 380 0.24 18.90 -32.66
CA SER A 380 -1.03 18.27 -33.00
C SER A 380 -0.89 16.73 -32.94
N PRO A 381 -1.95 15.97 -32.60
CA PRO A 381 -1.89 14.51 -32.71
C PRO A 381 -1.60 14.08 -34.15
N ILE A 382 -0.66 13.16 -34.32
CA ILE A 382 -0.28 12.61 -35.62
C ILE A 382 -0.62 11.12 -35.66
N LEU A 383 -1.47 10.73 -36.61
CA LEU A 383 -1.78 9.33 -36.87
C LEU A 383 -1.12 8.91 -38.18
N LEU A 384 -0.28 7.89 -38.12
CA LEU A 384 0.32 7.28 -39.29
C LEU A 384 -0.38 5.96 -39.64
N ARG A 385 -0.17 5.49 -40.88
CA ARG A 385 -0.57 4.17 -41.36
C ARG A 385 0.57 3.51 -42.11
N GLU A 386 0.94 2.30 -41.72
CA GLU A 386 1.94 1.48 -42.39
C GLU A 386 1.27 0.23 -42.96
N ASP A 387 1.16 0.19 -44.29
CA ASP A 387 0.42 -0.85 -45.03
C ASP A 387 1.23 -2.16 -45.16
N HIS A 388 2.55 -2.13 -44.91
CA HIS A 388 3.45 -3.28 -45.02
C HIS A 388 4.32 -3.49 -43.76
N PRO A 389 3.72 -3.69 -42.58
CA PRO A 389 4.41 -3.65 -41.29
C PRO A 389 5.39 -4.81 -41.06
N PHE A 390 5.31 -5.89 -41.84
CA PHE A 390 6.29 -6.98 -41.81
C PHE A 390 7.55 -6.70 -42.63
N LYS A 391 7.50 -5.75 -43.57
CA LYS A 391 8.63 -5.37 -44.43
C LYS A 391 9.29 -4.08 -43.95
N ASN A 392 8.47 -3.09 -43.60
CA ASN A 392 8.91 -1.77 -43.17
C ASN A 392 9.07 -1.77 -41.65
N LEU A 393 10.31 -1.90 -41.17
CA LEU A 393 10.59 -2.13 -39.76
C LEU A 393 10.66 -0.86 -38.91
N SER A 394 10.67 0.35 -39.50
CA SER A 394 10.82 1.61 -38.76
C SER A 394 9.74 1.81 -37.70
N VAL A 395 8.49 1.41 -37.99
CA VAL A 395 7.36 1.44 -37.03
C VAL A 395 7.56 0.54 -35.81
N HIS A 396 8.48 -0.42 -35.89
CA HIS A 396 8.85 -1.32 -34.80
C HIS A 396 10.19 -0.94 -34.16
N GLU A 397 10.83 0.15 -34.58
CA GLU A 397 12.18 0.55 -34.15
C GLU A 397 12.27 1.99 -33.65
N THR A 398 11.42 2.88 -34.18
CA THR A 398 11.47 4.31 -33.92
C THR A 398 10.27 4.74 -33.08
N GLU A 399 10.52 5.27 -31.88
CA GLU A 399 9.49 5.87 -31.04
C GLU A 399 9.46 7.39 -31.20
N ALA A 400 8.28 7.93 -31.53
CA ALA A 400 7.99 9.35 -31.43
C ALA A 400 7.30 9.61 -30.09
N PHE A 401 8.04 10.13 -29.09
CA PHE A 401 7.57 10.30 -27.71
C PHE A 401 6.64 11.53 -27.54
N GLY A 402 5.49 11.48 -28.19
CA GLY A 402 4.47 12.53 -28.21
C GLY A 402 3.11 11.97 -28.60
N PRO A 403 2.18 12.79 -29.12
CA PRO A 403 0.83 12.37 -29.47
C PRO A 403 0.81 11.65 -30.84
N VAL A 404 1.61 10.59 -30.98
CA VAL A 404 1.88 9.88 -32.24
C VAL A 404 1.63 8.38 -32.11
N SER A 405 0.89 7.81 -33.06
CA SER A 405 0.67 6.36 -33.19
C SER A 405 0.55 5.94 -34.65
N THR A 406 0.80 4.67 -34.94
CA THR A 406 0.73 4.10 -36.30
C THR A 406 -0.23 2.92 -36.38
N ILE A 407 -1.16 2.95 -37.35
CA ILE A 407 -2.06 1.85 -37.71
C ILE A 407 -1.34 0.83 -38.59
N MET A 408 -1.53 -0.46 -38.32
CA MET A 408 -0.92 -1.58 -39.02
C MET A 408 -1.93 -2.73 -39.21
N PRO A 409 -2.08 -3.29 -40.42
CA PRO A 409 -2.96 -4.42 -40.69
C PRO A 409 -2.37 -5.76 -40.25
N TYR A 410 -3.23 -6.71 -39.90
CA TYR A 410 -2.92 -8.13 -39.73
C TYR A 410 -4.02 -9.02 -40.37
N LYS A 411 -3.69 -10.27 -40.72
CA LYS A 411 -4.63 -11.22 -41.36
C LYS A 411 -5.28 -12.24 -40.43
N ASN A 412 -4.58 -12.63 -39.38
CA ASN A 412 -5.03 -13.55 -38.34
C ASN A 412 -4.35 -13.24 -37.01
N LEU A 413 -4.84 -13.84 -35.92
CA LEU A 413 -4.32 -13.58 -34.57
C LEU A 413 -2.80 -13.87 -34.43
N ASP A 414 -2.26 -14.86 -35.13
CA ASP A 414 -0.82 -15.16 -35.13
C ASP A 414 0.02 -14.00 -35.69
N GLU A 415 -0.46 -13.37 -36.77
CA GLU A 415 0.16 -12.15 -37.30
C GLU A 415 0.05 -10.99 -36.30
N ALA A 416 -1.08 -10.82 -35.61
CA ALA A 416 -1.24 -9.78 -34.59
C ALA A 416 -0.26 -9.98 -33.40
N ILE A 417 -0.10 -11.22 -32.93
CA ILE A 417 0.87 -11.59 -31.89
C ILE A 417 2.29 -11.29 -32.37
N THR A 418 2.63 -11.72 -33.59
CA THR A 418 3.95 -11.49 -34.19
C THR A 418 4.25 -9.99 -34.27
N LEU A 419 3.31 -9.20 -34.79
CA LEU A 419 3.45 -7.74 -34.86
C LEU A 419 3.62 -7.14 -33.47
N ALA A 420 2.84 -7.55 -32.46
CA ALA A 420 3.01 -7.05 -31.09
C ALA A 420 4.44 -7.33 -30.57
N GLN A 421 4.98 -8.53 -30.79
CA GLN A 421 6.33 -8.93 -30.39
C GLN A 421 7.44 -8.19 -31.16
N MET A 422 7.21 -7.76 -32.41
CA MET A 422 8.19 -7.01 -33.21
C MET A 422 8.61 -5.67 -32.57
N GLY A 423 7.90 -5.17 -31.56
CA GLY A 423 8.36 -4.06 -30.70
C GLY A 423 9.62 -4.36 -29.89
N LYS A 424 10.13 -5.61 -29.93
CA LYS A 424 11.36 -6.10 -29.27
C LYS A 424 11.32 -5.95 -27.74
N GLY A 425 10.15 -6.18 -27.16
CA GLY A 425 9.88 -6.04 -25.74
C GLY A 425 9.30 -4.67 -25.38
N SER A 426 8.15 -4.65 -24.70
CA SER A 426 7.38 -3.44 -24.41
C SER A 426 6.86 -3.45 -22.97
N LEU A 427 6.57 -2.27 -22.44
CA LEU A 427 6.00 -2.11 -21.10
C LEU A 427 4.59 -2.69 -21.03
N VAL A 428 3.76 -2.36 -22.02
CA VAL A 428 2.36 -2.77 -22.04
C VAL A 428 1.86 -3.09 -23.44
N SER A 429 0.90 -4.00 -23.52
CA SER A 429 0.01 -4.13 -24.66
C SER A 429 -1.46 -4.24 -24.24
N SER A 430 -2.39 -4.07 -25.17
CA SER A 430 -3.81 -4.40 -24.99
C SER A 430 -4.40 -5.14 -26.16
N ILE A 431 -5.52 -5.83 -25.92
CA ILE A 431 -6.38 -6.41 -26.95
C ILE A 431 -7.85 -6.09 -26.65
N ALA A 432 -8.60 -5.59 -27.63
CA ALA A 432 -10.04 -5.35 -27.52
C ALA A 432 -10.82 -6.49 -28.17
N THR A 433 -11.53 -7.30 -27.38
CA THR A 433 -12.30 -8.47 -27.84
C THR A 433 -13.32 -8.87 -26.78
N ASN A 434 -14.46 -9.42 -27.19
CA ASN A 434 -15.44 -10.01 -26.27
C ASN A 434 -15.38 -11.55 -26.28
N ASN A 435 -14.32 -12.12 -26.86
CA ASN A 435 -14.12 -13.56 -26.98
C ASN A 435 -12.94 -14.00 -26.09
N ASP A 436 -13.25 -14.72 -25.01
CA ASP A 436 -12.26 -15.21 -24.06
C ASP A 436 -11.20 -16.15 -24.67
N ARG A 437 -11.51 -16.81 -25.79
CA ARG A 437 -10.53 -17.65 -26.50
C ARG A 437 -9.49 -16.78 -27.20
N ILE A 438 -9.93 -15.74 -27.92
CA ILE A 438 -9.04 -14.76 -28.57
C ILE A 438 -8.20 -14.06 -27.50
N ALA A 439 -8.82 -13.61 -26.40
CA ALA A 439 -8.12 -12.98 -25.29
C ALA A 439 -7.05 -13.89 -24.69
N LYS A 440 -7.38 -15.15 -24.37
CA LYS A 440 -6.42 -16.13 -23.83
C LYS A 440 -5.27 -16.38 -24.79
N GLU A 441 -5.58 -16.63 -26.06
CA GLU A 441 -4.59 -16.96 -27.08
C GLU A 441 -3.61 -15.79 -27.31
N TYR A 442 -4.11 -14.56 -27.40
CA TYR A 442 -3.27 -13.38 -27.46
C TYR A 442 -2.40 -13.23 -26.21
N VAL A 443 -3.01 -13.23 -25.02
CA VAL A 443 -2.32 -12.97 -23.76
C VAL A 443 -1.17 -13.97 -23.54
N ILE A 444 -1.44 -15.27 -23.68
CA ILE A 444 -0.43 -16.31 -23.41
C ILE A 444 0.73 -16.22 -24.40
N ASN A 445 0.47 -15.97 -25.68
CA ASN A 445 1.52 -15.96 -26.70
C ASN A 445 2.25 -14.61 -26.80
N ALA A 446 1.65 -13.49 -26.38
CA ALA A 446 2.28 -12.18 -26.39
C ALA A 446 3.00 -11.81 -25.08
N ALA A 447 2.65 -12.42 -23.94
CA ALA A 447 3.14 -12.02 -22.61
C ALA A 447 4.67 -12.08 -22.44
N SER A 448 5.37 -12.96 -23.15
CA SER A 448 6.84 -13.05 -23.10
C SER A 448 7.55 -11.76 -23.54
N HIS A 449 6.84 -10.86 -24.23
CA HIS A 449 7.36 -9.59 -24.73
C HIS A 449 6.74 -8.36 -24.05
N HIS A 450 5.85 -8.54 -23.07
CA HIS A 450 5.12 -7.44 -22.44
C HIS A 450 5.08 -7.61 -20.92
N GLY A 451 5.46 -6.58 -20.16
CA GLY A 451 5.35 -6.64 -18.70
C GLY A 451 3.90 -6.57 -18.20
N ARG A 452 2.99 -6.02 -19.00
CA ARG A 452 1.55 -5.98 -18.72
C ARG A 452 0.72 -6.13 -20.00
N ILE A 453 -0.38 -6.88 -19.92
CA ILE A 453 -1.38 -6.95 -20.99
C ILE A 453 -2.76 -6.60 -20.42
N LEU A 454 -3.48 -5.68 -21.08
CA LEU A 454 -4.86 -5.32 -20.76
C LEU A 454 -5.83 -5.93 -21.78
N VAL A 455 -6.80 -6.73 -21.33
CA VAL A 455 -7.90 -7.21 -22.17
C VAL A 455 -9.07 -6.22 -22.03
N ILE A 456 -9.48 -5.60 -23.14
CA ILE A 456 -10.51 -4.57 -23.21
C ILE A 456 -11.82 -5.21 -23.70
N ASN A 457 -12.87 -5.11 -22.88
CA ASN A 457 -14.22 -5.55 -23.25
C ASN A 457 -15.28 -4.72 -22.51
N ARG A 458 -16.55 -4.89 -22.89
CA ARG A 458 -17.69 -4.18 -22.30
C ARG A 458 -17.88 -4.39 -20.80
N ASP A 459 -17.45 -5.54 -20.26
CA ASP A 459 -17.67 -5.91 -18.86
C ASP A 459 -16.66 -5.22 -17.93
N MET A 460 -15.40 -5.08 -18.35
CA MET A 460 -14.37 -4.35 -17.59
C MET A 460 -14.49 -2.82 -17.71
N ALA A 461 -15.15 -2.31 -18.75
CA ALA A 461 -15.04 -0.91 -19.17
C ALA A 461 -15.46 0.13 -18.11
N LYS A 462 -16.38 -0.24 -17.21
CA LYS A 462 -16.88 0.66 -16.16
C LYS A 462 -15.87 0.90 -15.04
N GLU A 463 -14.97 -0.05 -14.80
CA GLU A 463 -14.02 -0.05 -13.68
C GLU A 463 -12.57 -0.03 -14.15
N SER A 464 -12.33 -0.10 -15.46
CA SER A 464 -11.01 -0.09 -16.07
C SER A 464 -10.21 1.14 -15.67
N THR A 465 -8.95 0.91 -15.29
CA THR A 465 -7.97 1.96 -15.02
C THR A 465 -7.28 2.47 -16.29
N GLY A 466 -7.52 1.82 -17.43
CA GLY A 466 -6.92 2.15 -18.73
C GLY A 466 -5.57 1.49 -19.00
N HIS A 467 -5.16 1.54 -20.26
CA HIS A 467 -3.90 1.02 -20.78
C HIS A 467 -2.70 1.74 -20.17
N GLY A 468 -2.74 3.07 -20.13
CA GLY A 468 -1.61 3.90 -19.77
C GLY A 468 -1.39 4.19 -18.29
N SER A 469 -2.15 3.55 -17.39
CA SER A 469 -2.05 3.79 -15.93
C SER A 469 -1.44 2.59 -15.21
N PRO A 470 -0.14 2.62 -14.87
CA PRO A 470 0.49 1.59 -14.04
C PRO A 470 -0.09 1.59 -12.63
N LEU A 471 -0.51 0.41 -12.14
CA LEU A 471 -1.10 0.27 -10.81
C LEU A 471 -0.05 -0.22 -9.79
N PRO A 472 0.02 0.34 -8.57
CA PRO A 472 1.06 -0.01 -7.58
C PRO A 472 1.20 -1.51 -7.26
N ASN A 473 0.12 -2.27 -7.40
CA ASN A 473 0.08 -3.70 -7.11
C ASN A 473 0.39 -4.58 -8.33
N LEU A 474 0.51 -4.01 -9.53
CA LEU A 474 0.85 -4.70 -10.77
C LEU A 474 2.26 -4.32 -11.21
N VAL A 475 2.95 -5.23 -11.89
CA VAL A 475 4.30 -4.98 -12.40
C VAL A 475 4.25 -3.85 -13.43
N HIS A 476 5.15 -2.89 -13.30
CA HIS A 476 5.45 -1.87 -14.31
C HIS A 476 6.89 -2.08 -14.78
N GLY A 477 7.08 -2.37 -16.06
CA GLY A 477 8.35 -2.85 -16.57
C GLY A 477 8.13 -3.69 -17.82
N GLY A 478 9.21 -4.21 -18.41
CA GLY A 478 9.09 -5.00 -19.63
C GLY A 478 10.44 -5.50 -20.14
N PRO A 479 10.47 -6.60 -20.90
CA PRO A 479 11.70 -7.18 -21.43
C PRO A 479 12.30 -6.33 -22.56
N GLY A 480 13.51 -6.69 -22.98
CA GLY A 480 14.11 -6.17 -24.21
C GLY A 480 14.25 -4.65 -24.24
N ARG A 481 13.64 -3.99 -25.23
CA ARG A 481 13.72 -2.54 -25.45
C ARG A 481 13.23 -1.73 -24.25
N ALA A 482 12.16 -2.16 -23.60
CA ALA A 482 11.60 -1.53 -22.40
C ALA A 482 12.55 -1.54 -21.19
N GLY A 483 13.66 -2.29 -21.27
CA GLY A 483 14.83 -2.16 -20.40
C GLY A 483 15.15 -3.41 -19.58
N GLY A 484 14.21 -4.36 -19.50
CA GLY A 484 14.33 -5.60 -18.74
C GLY A 484 14.11 -5.44 -17.23
N GLY A 485 13.74 -4.24 -16.78
CA GLY A 485 13.46 -3.94 -15.39
C GLY A 485 12.03 -4.27 -14.97
N GLU A 486 11.83 -4.34 -13.65
CA GLU A 486 10.53 -4.43 -12.99
C GLU A 486 10.47 -3.39 -11.86
N GLU A 487 9.36 -2.66 -11.80
CA GLU A 487 8.99 -1.69 -10.78
C GLU A 487 7.57 -2.00 -10.27
N MET A 488 7.19 -1.41 -9.13
CA MET A 488 5.86 -1.58 -8.54
C MET A 488 5.57 -3.06 -8.19
N GLY A 489 4.47 -3.68 -8.67
CA GLY A 489 4.21 -5.11 -8.45
C GLY A 489 3.89 -5.52 -7.02
N GLY A 490 3.44 -4.57 -6.19
CA GLY A 490 3.12 -4.78 -4.79
C GLY A 490 4.35 -5.17 -3.97
N MET A 491 4.31 -6.34 -3.33
CA MET A 491 5.48 -6.84 -2.58
C MET A 491 6.71 -7.08 -3.47
N ARG A 492 6.54 -7.31 -4.78
CA ARG A 492 7.66 -7.60 -5.71
C ARG A 492 8.65 -6.43 -5.76
N GLY A 493 8.14 -5.21 -5.94
CA GLY A 493 8.97 -3.99 -5.96
C GLY A 493 9.75 -3.80 -4.68
N ILE A 494 9.10 -4.01 -3.52
CA ILE A 494 9.74 -3.84 -2.20
C ILE A 494 10.93 -4.79 -2.07
N LYS A 495 10.78 -6.02 -2.58
CA LYS A 495 11.83 -7.05 -2.53
C LYS A 495 13.08 -6.69 -3.34
N HIS A 496 13.02 -5.82 -4.35
CA HIS A 496 14.22 -5.36 -5.08
C HIS A 496 15.21 -4.60 -4.19
N TYR A 497 14.72 -3.97 -3.13
CA TYR A 497 15.53 -3.19 -2.18
C TYR A 497 15.92 -4.00 -0.93
N LEU A 498 15.54 -5.28 -0.87
CA LEU A 498 15.94 -6.20 0.18
C LEU A 498 17.02 -7.15 -0.35
N GLN A 499 17.89 -7.61 0.54
CA GLN A 499 18.82 -8.70 0.29
C GLN A 499 18.18 -10.02 0.73
N ARG A 500 17.94 -10.92 -0.22
CA ARG A 500 17.55 -12.30 0.07
C ARG A 500 18.73 -13.09 0.60
N THR A 501 18.51 -13.85 1.66
CA THR A 501 19.51 -14.72 2.27
C THR A 501 18.85 -16.02 2.68
N ALA A 502 19.39 -17.13 2.20
CA ALA A 502 19.07 -18.45 2.73
C ALA A 502 19.80 -18.62 4.06
N ILE A 503 19.04 -18.83 5.13
CA ILE A 503 19.57 -19.18 6.44
C ILE A 503 19.33 -20.67 6.68
N GLN A 504 20.29 -21.32 7.34
CA GLN A 504 20.25 -22.74 7.64
C GLN A 504 20.54 -22.93 9.12
N GLY A 505 19.89 -23.90 9.74
CA GLY A 505 20.11 -24.18 11.15
C GLY A 505 19.11 -25.17 11.72
N THR A 506 19.09 -25.24 13.05
CA THR A 506 18.09 -26.02 13.77
C THR A 506 16.72 -25.32 13.71
N PRO A 507 15.61 -26.06 13.77
CA PRO A 507 14.27 -25.46 13.88
C PRO A 507 14.15 -24.45 15.03
N THR A 508 14.80 -24.72 16.17
CA THR A 508 14.84 -23.82 17.33
C THR A 508 15.50 -22.50 16.99
N THR A 509 16.69 -22.53 16.40
CA THR A 509 17.41 -21.30 16.02
C THR A 509 16.66 -20.53 14.94
N LEU A 510 16.11 -21.21 13.94
CA LEU A 510 15.32 -20.54 12.90
C LEU A 510 14.02 -19.95 13.45
N THR A 511 13.42 -20.54 14.49
CA THR A 511 12.26 -19.96 15.19
C THR A 511 12.61 -18.59 15.79
N GLU A 512 13.77 -18.48 16.45
CA GLU A 512 14.22 -17.19 17.01
C GLU A 512 14.58 -16.17 15.92
N ILE A 513 15.22 -16.61 14.83
CA ILE A 513 15.62 -15.73 13.72
C ILE A 513 14.42 -15.25 12.91
N THR A 514 13.37 -16.06 12.75
CA THR A 514 12.21 -15.70 11.91
C THR A 514 11.07 -15.10 12.72
N GLY A 515 11.01 -15.36 14.02
CA GLY A 515 9.82 -15.13 14.84
C GLY A 515 8.63 -15.99 14.43
N ILE A 516 8.88 -17.11 13.75
CA ILE A 516 7.88 -18.08 13.31
C ILE A 516 8.30 -19.45 13.83
N TYR A 517 7.47 -20.09 14.66
CA TYR A 517 7.72 -21.44 15.15
C TYR A 517 7.88 -22.42 13.99
N GLN A 518 8.97 -23.17 14.04
CA GLN A 518 9.25 -24.26 13.13
C GLN A 518 8.91 -25.59 13.79
N GLN A 519 8.35 -26.53 13.03
CA GLN A 519 8.09 -27.88 13.53
C GLN A 519 9.38 -28.52 14.08
N ASN A 520 9.28 -29.29 15.16
CA ASN A 520 10.42 -29.89 15.88
C ASN A 520 11.37 -28.89 16.57
N ALA A 521 11.03 -27.60 16.62
CA ALA A 521 11.71 -26.64 17.47
C ALA A 521 11.39 -26.90 18.94
N THR A 522 12.34 -26.54 19.80
CA THR A 522 12.19 -26.64 21.26
C THR A 522 10.98 -25.81 21.71
N TYR A 523 10.06 -26.46 22.41
CA TYR A 523 8.91 -25.79 23.01
C TYR A 523 9.34 -24.86 24.15
N LYS A 524 8.68 -23.71 24.27
CA LYS A 524 8.76 -22.82 25.43
C LYS A 524 7.51 -23.08 26.28
N GLU A 525 7.63 -23.89 27.33
CA GLU A 525 6.47 -24.23 28.17
C GLU A 525 5.84 -22.97 28.77
N ALA A 526 4.52 -22.84 28.64
CA ALA A 526 3.78 -21.70 29.17
C ALA A 526 3.52 -21.86 30.68
N GLU A 527 3.75 -20.82 31.47
CA GLU A 527 3.51 -20.84 32.93
C GLU A 527 2.02 -20.97 33.28
N GLN A 528 1.15 -20.48 32.40
CA GLN A 528 -0.29 -20.66 32.47
C GLN A 528 -0.86 -20.95 31.07
N HIS A 529 -2.15 -21.25 31.00
CA HIS A 529 -2.81 -21.55 29.73
C HIS A 529 -2.58 -20.42 28.69
N PRO A 530 -2.10 -20.72 27.46
CA PRO A 530 -1.70 -19.69 26.49
C PRO A 530 -2.80 -18.67 26.13
N PHE A 531 -4.06 -19.11 26.08
CA PHE A 531 -5.23 -18.23 25.84
C PHE A 531 -5.54 -17.23 26.97
N LYS A 532 -4.84 -17.28 28.11
CA LYS A 532 -4.94 -16.27 29.17
C LYS A 532 -4.03 -15.07 28.95
N TYR A 533 -3.05 -15.17 28.06
CA TYR A 533 -2.11 -14.09 27.79
C TYR A 533 -2.69 -13.08 26.80
N HIS A 534 -2.33 -11.81 27.00
CA HIS A 534 -2.56 -10.78 25.99
C HIS A 534 -1.54 -10.90 24.87
N TRP A 535 -1.82 -10.27 23.73
CA TRP A 535 -1.03 -10.42 22.51
C TRP A 535 0.47 -10.10 22.68
N GLU A 536 0.82 -9.13 23.54
CA GLU A 536 2.21 -8.74 23.83
C GLU A 536 3.01 -9.84 24.54
N ASP A 537 2.38 -10.60 25.44
CA ASP A 537 3.05 -11.60 26.29
C ASP A 537 3.23 -12.96 25.59
N ILE A 538 2.50 -13.18 24.50
CA ILE A 538 2.61 -14.40 23.71
C ILE A 538 3.91 -14.31 22.88
N GLN A 539 4.65 -15.40 22.78
CA GLN A 539 5.86 -15.47 21.97
C GLN A 539 5.85 -16.72 21.09
N PRO A 540 6.44 -16.67 19.88
CA PRO A 540 6.65 -17.86 19.05
C PRO A 540 7.34 -18.98 19.84
N GLY A 541 6.80 -20.19 19.74
CA GLY A 541 7.24 -21.37 20.49
C GLY A 541 6.60 -21.55 21.86
N MET A 542 5.85 -20.56 22.39
CA MET A 542 5.07 -20.72 23.63
C MET A 542 4.08 -21.87 23.47
N SER A 543 4.16 -22.90 24.32
CA SER A 543 3.43 -24.16 24.12
C SER A 543 2.71 -24.63 25.38
N LEU A 544 1.61 -25.36 25.16
CA LEU A 544 0.86 -26.09 26.17
C LEU A 544 0.68 -27.54 25.73
N LYS A 545 1.06 -28.51 26.58
CA LYS A 545 0.62 -29.91 26.45
C LYS A 545 -0.72 -30.08 27.16
N THR A 546 -1.72 -30.60 26.46
CA THR A 546 -3.03 -30.89 27.05
C THR A 546 -3.02 -32.22 27.82
N HIS A 547 -4.10 -32.49 28.53
CA HIS A 547 -4.41 -33.84 29.01
C HIS A 547 -4.83 -34.75 27.84
N ASN A 548 -4.94 -36.05 28.11
CA ASN A 548 -5.25 -37.07 27.12
C ASN A 548 -6.77 -37.20 26.90
N ARG A 549 -7.19 -37.63 25.70
CA ARG A 549 -8.55 -38.06 25.37
C ARG A 549 -8.52 -39.33 24.53
N THR A 550 -9.32 -40.32 24.91
CA THR A 550 -9.53 -41.56 24.15
C THR A 550 -10.74 -41.42 23.24
N PHE A 551 -10.62 -41.80 21.97
CA PHE A 551 -11.74 -41.85 21.04
C PHE A 551 -12.46 -43.20 21.13
N THR A 552 -13.76 -43.20 21.35
CA THR A 552 -14.58 -44.43 21.42
C THR A 552 -15.42 -44.60 20.16
N ASP A 553 -15.92 -45.81 19.90
CA ASP A 553 -16.91 -46.04 18.83
C ASP A 553 -18.13 -45.13 18.98
N THR A 554 -18.56 -44.86 20.22
CA THR A 554 -19.66 -43.95 20.52
C THR A 554 -19.34 -42.52 20.08
N ASP A 555 -18.11 -42.02 20.28
CA ASP A 555 -17.72 -40.69 19.78
C ASP A 555 -17.82 -40.63 18.25
N ILE A 556 -17.34 -41.67 17.56
CA ILE A 556 -17.35 -41.74 16.09
C ILE A 556 -18.79 -41.73 15.56
N ILE A 557 -19.65 -42.61 16.10
CA ILE A 557 -21.06 -42.69 15.68
C ILE A 557 -21.83 -41.41 16.05
N ASN A 558 -21.62 -40.86 17.24
CA ASN A 558 -22.29 -39.62 17.64
C ASN A 558 -21.89 -38.44 16.74
N PHE A 559 -20.60 -38.36 16.39
CA PHE A 559 -20.13 -37.33 15.48
C PHE A 559 -20.70 -37.50 14.08
N ALA A 560 -20.77 -38.74 13.56
CA ALA A 560 -21.43 -39.04 12.30
C ALA A 560 -22.90 -38.59 12.32
N ASN A 561 -23.65 -38.96 13.36
CA ASN A 561 -25.06 -38.57 13.51
C ASN A 561 -25.24 -37.04 13.64
N LEU A 562 -24.35 -36.36 14.36
CA LEU A 562 -24.41 -34.91 14.57
C LEU A 562 -24.08 -34.13 13.30
N THR A 563 -23.03 -34.52 12.60
CA THR A 563 -22.52 -33.81 11.42
C THR A 563 -23.15 -34.27 10.11
N TRP A 564 -23.87 -35.39 10.16
CA TRP A 564 -24.40 -36.10 9.00
C TRP A 564 -23.33 -36.68 8.06
N ASP A 565 -22.07 -36.69 8.49
CA ASP A 565 -21.00 -37.38 7.80
C ASP A 565 -21.09 -38.89 8.10
N HIS A 566 -21.75 -39.63 7.23
CA HIS A 566 -21.83 -41.09 7.29
C HIS A 566 -20.88 -41.75 6.29
N PHE A 567 -19.70 -41.16 6.05
CA PHE A 567 -18.69 -41.77 5.20
C PHE A 567 -18.34 -43.19 5.70
N TYR A 568 -18.20 -44.13 4.76
CA TYR A 568 -18.14 -45.56 5.05
C TYR A 568 -16.99 -45.93 6.00
N ALA A 569 -15.84 -45.27 5.89
CA ALA A 569 -14.67 -45.52 6.74
C ALA A 569 -14.92 -45.28 8.25
N HIS A 570 -15.96 -44.52 8.59
CA HIS A 570 -16.35 -44.19 9.96
C HIS A 570 -17.58 -44.96 10.43
N THR A 571 -18.45 -45.39 9.51
CA THR A 571 -19.80 -45.88 9.84
C THR A 571 -20.05 -47.33 9.45
N ASP A 572 -19.41 -47.83 8.39
CA ASP A 572 -19.61 -49.18 7.83
C ASP A 572 -18.31 -50.00 7.78
N ILE A 573 -18.14 -50.86 8.78
CA ILE A 573 -16.98 -51.76 8.89
C ILE A 573 -16.96 -52.86 7.83
N THR A 574 -18.08 -53.11 7.14
CA THR A 574 -18.16 -54.17 6.11
C THR A 574 -17.67 -53.68 4.74
N SER A 575 -17.51 -52.37 4.57
CA SER A 575 -17.07 -51.73 3.33
C SER A 575 -15.60 -51.27 3.35
N LEU A 576 -14.77 -51.82 4.25
CA LEU A 576 -13.35 -51.43 4.36
C LEU A 576 -12.44 -52.19 3.37
N ASP A 577 -12.92 -53.30 2.80
CA ASP A 577 -12.17 -54.11 1.84
C ASP A 577 -11.79 -53.27 0.60
N GLY A 578 -10.50 -53.24 0.26
CA GLY A 578 -9.96 -52.43 -0.84
C GLY A 578 -9.70 -50.95 -0.50
N SER A 579 -9.98 -50.53 0.74
CA SER A 579 -9.60 -49.21 1.26
C SER A 579 -8.23 -49.24 1.96
N ILE A 580 -7.72 -48.06 2.32
CA ILE A 580 -6.49 -47.92 3.13
C ILE A 580 -6.73 -48.11 4.64
N PHE A 581 -7.98 -48.34 5.06
CA PHE A 581 -8.37 -48.39 6.47
C PHE A 581 -8.62 -49.83 6.91
N GLU A 582 -8.04 -50.20 8.05
CA GLU A 582 -8.12 -51.57 8.56
C GLU A 582 -9.30 -51.78 9.52
N LYS A 583 -9.78 -50.69 10.14
CA LYS A 583 -10.85 -50.68 11.13
C LYS A 583 -11.66 -49.38 11.00
N ARG A 584 -12.75 -49.29 11.76
CA ARG A 584 -13.52 -48.05 11.92
C ARG A 584 -12.60 -46.92 12.38
N THR A 585 -12.48 -45.88 11.58
CA THR A 585 -11.64 -44.71 11.88
C THR A 585 -12.46 -43.58 12.46
N ALA A 586 -11.84 -42.74 13.28
CA ALA A 586 -12.43 -41.47 13.69
C ALA A 586 -12.45 -40.47 12.53
N HIS A 587 -13.49 -39.64 12.47
CA HIS A 587 -13.56 -38.54 11.50
C HIS A 587 -12.40 -37.57 11.72
N GLY A 588 -11.74 -37.11 10.67
CA GLY A 588 -10.73 -36.05 10.79
C GLY A 588 -11.29 -34.81 11.50
N TYR A 589 -12.53 -34.42 11.19
CA TYR A 589 -13.20 -33.31 11.86
C TYR A 589 -13.54 -33.58 13.32
N LEU A 590 -13.80 -34.84 13.71
CA LEU A 590 -13.91 -35.23 15.11
C LEU A 590 -12.58 -35.05 15.83
N ILE A 591 -11.45 -35.43 15.20
CA ILE A 591 -10.11 -35.24 15.77
C ILE A 591 -9.84 -33.76 16.06
N ILE A 592 -10.11 -32.88 15.10
CA ILE A 592 -9.90 -31.43 15.27
C ILE A 592 -10.88 -30.83 16.30
N SER A 593 -12.15 -31.26 16.29
CA SER A 593 -13.15 -30.81 17.28
C SER A 593 -12.76 -31.23 18.70
N ALA A 594 -12.30 -32.47 18.86
CA ALA A 594 -11.80 -32.98 20.11
C ALA A 594 -10.52 -32.26 20.56
N ALA A 595 -9.61 -31.98 19.63
CA ALA A 595 -8.41 -31.20 19.91
C ALA A 595 -8.77 -29.80 20.44
N ALA A 596 -9.69 -29.09 19.78
CA ALA A 596 -10.19 -27.80 20.27
C ALA A 596 -10.78 -27.90 21.67
N GLY A 597 -11.57 -28.94 21.95
CA GLY A 597 -12.08 -29.20 23.29
C GLY A 597 -10.99 -29.40 24.36
N LEU A 598 -9.79 -29.85 23.97
CA LEU A 598 -8.65 -30.04 24.88
C LEU A 598 -7.84 -28.76 25.14
N PHE A 599 -7.64 -27.91 24.12
CA PHE A 599 -6.75 -26.75 24.22
C PHE A 599 -7.46 -25.41 24.39
N VAL A 600 -8.78 -25.32 24.22
CA VAL A 600 -9.51 -24.05 24.36
C VAL A 600 -9.76 -23.76 25.84
N TYR A 601 -9.39 -22.56 26.28
CA TYR A 601 -9.67 -22.09 27.63
C TYR A 601 -11.16 -21.70 27.77
N PRO A 602 -11.90 -22.25 28.76
CA PRO A 602 -13.35 -22.08 28.83
C PRO A 602 -13.82 -20.74 29.42
N ASN A 603 -13.00 -20.04 30.21
CA ASN A 603 -13.40 -18.78 30.86
C ASN A 603 -13.05 -17.57 29.98
N LYS A 604 -13.74 -16.45 30.22
CA LYS A 604 -13.45 -15.16 29.57
C LYS A 604 -11.97 -14.79 29.76
N GLY A 605 -11.31 -14.40 28.68
CA GLY A 605 -9.90 -14.00 28.65
C GLY A 605 -9.59 -13.09 27.46
N PRO A 606 -8.31 -12.85 27.15
CA PRO A 606 -7.90 -11.96 26.06
C PRO A 606 -8.23 -12.49 24.66
N VAL A 607 -8.46 -13.79 24.50
CA VAL A 607 -8.92 -14.36 23.23
C VAL A 607 -10.35 -13.89 22.95
N ALA A 608 -10.50 -13.07 21.90
CA ALA A 608 -11.78 -12.53 21.48
C ALA A 608 -12.55 -13.50 20.56
N ALA A 609 -11.83 -14.13 19.62
CA ALA A 609 -12.42 -15.07 18.67
C ALA A 609 -11.39 -16.08 18.16
N ASN A 610 -11.77 -17.35 18.06
CA ASN A 610 -11.09 -18.34 17.24
C ASN A 610 -11.87 -18.47 15.92
N TYR A 611 -11.38 -17.85 14.86
CA TYR A 611 -12.21 -17.56 13.67
C TYR A 611 -11.69 -18.19 12.38
N GLY A 612 -10.52 -18.81 12.40
CA GLY A 612 -9.92 -19.37 11.19
C GLY A 612 -9.10 -20.63 11.46
N LEU A 613 -9.01 -21.46 10.42
CA LEU A 613 -8.23 -22.69 10.38
C LEU A 613 -7.48 -22.73 9.04
N GLU A 614 -6.16 -22.80 9.12
CA GLU A 614 -5.21 -22.90 8.02
C GLU A 614 -4.48 -24.25 8.10
N GLU A 615 -4.02 -24.77 6.96
CA GLU A 615 -3.09 -25.91 6.89
C GLU A 615 -3.48 -27.13 7.76
N CYS A 616 -4.69 -27.67 7.58
CA CYS A 616 -5.10 -28.89 8.27
C CYS A 616 -4.66 -30.14 7.51
N ARG A 617 -3.98 -31.07 8.18
CA ARG A 617 -3.55 -32.36 7.62
C ARG A 617 -3.75 -33.48 8.62
N PHE A 618 -4.21 -34.63 8.12
CA PHE A 618 -4.31 -35.90 8.85
C PHE A 618 -3.25 -36.84 8.27
N LEU A 619 -2.23 -37.15 9.06
CA LEU A 619 -1.06 -37.92 8.64
C LEU A 619 -1.32 -39.42 8.75
N ARG A 620 -2.07 -39.84 9.77
CA ARG A 620 -2.54 -41.22 9.92
C ARG A 620 -3.96 -41.27 10.46
N PRO A 621 -4.71 -42.36 10.19
CA PRO A 621 -5.99 -42.58 10.84
C PRO A 621 -5.83 -42.79 12.34
N LEU A 622 -6.81 -42.30 13.10
CA LEU A 622 -7.07 -42.78 14.45
C LEU A 622 -8.20 -43.78 14.41
N TYR A 623 -8.05 -44.86 15.15
CA TYR A 623 -9.04 -45.90 15.32
C TYR A 623 -9.73 -45.80 16.68
N HIS A 624 -10.79 -46.57 16.87
CA HIS A 624 -11.43 -46.72 18.16
C HIS A 624 -10.40 -47.15 19.24
N ASN A 625 -10.54 -46.60 20.45
CA ASN A 625 -9.65 -46.73 21.60
C ASN A 625 -8.25 -46.09 21.48
N ASP A 626 -7.95 -45.42 20.36
CA ASP A 626 -6.74 -44.59 20.30
C ASP A 626 -6.87 -43.41 21.26
N THR A 627 -5.79 -43.09 21.94
CA THR A 627 -5.71 -41.99 22.90
C THR A 627 -4.76 -40.94 22.38
N VAL A 628 -5.19 -39.67 22.40
CA VAL A 628 -4.37 -38.55 21.93
C VAL A 628 -4.16 -37.51 23.00
N TYR A 629 -3.12 -36.71 22.82
CA TYR A 629 -3.00 -35.39 23.44
C TYR A 629 -2.69 -34.35 22.38
N VAL A 630 -2.79 -33.08 22.76
CA VAL A 630 -2.53 -31.95 21.87
C VAL A 630 -1.40 -31.09 22.42
N ARG A 631 -0.53 -30.62 21.53
CA ARG A 631 0.36 -29.50 21.78
C ARG A 631 -0.17 -28.28 21.05
N LEU A 632 -0.53 -27.24 21.81
CA LEU A 632 -0.92 -25.94 21.28
C LEU A 632 0.28 -25.00 21.40
N THR A 633 0.88 -24.61 20.29
CA THR A 633 2.10 -23.81 20.25
C THR A 633 1.87 -22.51 19.48
N CYS A 634 2.29 -21.36 20.00
CA CYS A 634 2.21 -20.10 19.25
C CYS A 634 3.14 -20.19 18.04
N LYS A 635 2.55 -20.20 16.83
CA LYS A 635 3.28 -20.24 15.56
C LYS A 635 3.84 -18.88 15.20
N GLN A 636 2.97 -17.88 15.15
CA GLN A 636 3.33 -16.55 14.67
C GLN A 636 2.35 -15.52 15.22
N LYS A 637 2.86 -14.32 15.51
CA LYS A 637 2.01 -13.15 15.79
C LYS A 637 1.94 -12.26 14.56
N VAL A 638 0.73 -11.84 14.21
CA VAL A 638 0.47 -10.88 13.14
C VAL A 638 -0.22 -9.68 13.75
N ASP A 639 0.37 -8.51 13.56
CA ASP A 639 -0.19 -7.27 14.06
C ASP A 639 -1.40 -6.86 13.22
N ARG A 640 -2.37 -6.20 13.84
CA ARG A 640 -3.61 -5.77 13.21
C ARG A 640 -4.01 -4.39 13.68
N ASP A 641 -4.35 -3.54 12.71
CA ASP A 641 -4.99 -2.25 12.98
C ASP A 641 -6.51 -2.47 13.12
N VAL A 642 -7.11 -1.87 14.15
CA VAL A 642 -8.55 -1.91 14.41
C VAL A 642 -9.10 -0.50 14.23
N ALA A 643 -10.05 -0.34 13.30
CA ALA A 643 -10.68 0.95 13.00
C ALA A 643 -12.17 1.00 13.36
N SER A 644 -12.73 -0.13 13.80
CA SER A 644 -14.12 -0.30 14.23
C SER A 644 -14.24 -0.19 15.75
N ALA A 645 -15.48 -0.25 16.27
CA ALA A 645 -15.81 -0.33 17.69
C ALA A 645 -15.43 -1.70 18.29
N GLU A 646 -14.12 -1.99 18.30
CA GLU A 646 -13.53 -3.22 18.83
C GLU A 646 -12.24 -2.87 19.57
N HIS A 647 -11.93 -3.59 20.65
CA HIS A 647 -10.66 -3.40 21.34
C HIS A 647 -9.47 -3.67 20.40
N PRO A 648 -8.37 -2.92 20.57
CA PRO A 648 -7.11 -3.24 19.93
C PRO A 648 -6.75 -4.70 20.15
N SER A 649 -6.56 -5.42 19.05
CA SER A 649 -6.26 -6.84 19.05
C SER A 649 -5.25 -7.14 17.94
N GLY A 650 -4.53 -8.25 18.08
CA GLY A 650 -3.68 -8.81 17.04
C GLY A 650 -4.10 -10.26 16.75
N ILE A 651 -3.59 -10.81 15.66
CA ILE A 651 -3.81 -12.22 15.32
C ILE A 651 -2.66 -13.03 15.88
N VAL A 652 -2.98 -14.15 16.53
CA VAL A 652 -2.01 -15.18 16.90
C VAL A 652 -2.38 -16.44 16.12
N LYS A 653 -1.43 -16.88 15.29
CA LYS A 653 -1.49 -18.19 14.64
C LYS A 653 -0.99 -19.21 15.65
N TRP A 654 -1.79 -20.21 16.00
CA TRP A 654 -1.36 -21.31 16.84
C TRP A 654 -1.20 -22.58 16.01
N TYR A 655 -0.05 -23.23 16.13
CA TYR A 655 0.19 -24.56 15.59
C TYR A 655 -0.35 -25.59 16.58
N VAL A 656 -1.33 -26.35 16.14
CA VAL A 656 -1.99 -27.42 16.87
C VAL A 656 -1.41 -28.72 16.37
N GLU A 657 -0.71 -29.45 17.22
CA GLU A 657 -0.15 -30.77 16.92
C GLU A 657 -0.89 -31.81 17.76
N VAL A 658 -1.49 -32.81 17.10
CA VAL A 658 -2.20 -33.92 17.75
C VAL A 658 -1.29 -35.14 17.71
N PHE A 659 -0.96 -35.69 18.86
CA PHE A 659 -0.07 -36.84 19.00
C PHE A 659 -0.81 -38.05 19.56
N ASP A 660 -0.35 -39.25 19.20
CA ASP A 660 -0.66 -40.42 19.99
C ASP A 660 -0.13 -40.26 21.41
N ALA A 661 -0.92 -40.66 22.39
CA ALA A 661 -0.44 -40.74 23.76
C ALA A 661 0.46 -41.95 24.02
N LEU A 662 0.41 -43.01 23.19
CA LEU A 662 1.17 -44.24 23.42
C LEU A 662 2.60 -44.18 22.86
N ASN A 663 2.76 -43.65 21.64
CA ASN A 663 4.02 -43.68 20.91
C ASN A 663 4.59 -42.29 20.55
N ASP A 664 3.95 -41.21 21.00
CA ASP A 664 4.30 -39.82 20.70
C ASP A 664 4.41 -39.51 19.19
N GLU A 665 3.68 -40.25 18.34
CA GLU A 665 3.66 -40.04 16.90
C GLU A 665 2.62 -38.99 16.50
N LEU A 666 3.01 -38.04 15.63
CA LEU A 666 2.13 -36.99 15.13
C LEU A 666 1.03 -37.58 14.22
N VAL A 667 -0.22 -37.37 14.64
CA VAL A 667 -1.43 -37.85 13.95
C VAL A 667 -1.94 -36.83 12.96
N ALA A 668 -2.05 -35.59 13.41
CA ALA A 668 -2.68 -34.51 12.68
C ALA A 668 -2.09 -33.18 13.15
N PHE A 669 -2.12 -32.18 12.27
CA PHE A 669 -1.82 -30.82 12.66
C PHE A 669 -2.74 -29.83 11.95
N ALA A 670 -2.87 -28.66 12.55
CA ALA A 670 -3.57 -27.52 11.97
C ALA A 670 -2.94 -26.22 12.48
N THR A 671 -3.13 -25.12 11.74
CA THR A 671 -2.86 -23.78 12.22
C THR A 671 -4.18 -23.08 12.50
N ILE A 672 -4.47 -22.68 13.74
CA ILE A 672 -5.68 -21.89 14.05
C ILE A 672 -5.36 -20.40 14.13
N LEU A 673 -6.31 -19.57 13.71
CA LEU A 673 -6.23 -18.13 13.75
C LEU A 673 -7.08 -17.59 14.88
N THR A 674 -6.41 -17.01 15.87
CA THR A 674 -7.07 -16.47 17.05
C THR A 674 -6.85 -14.97 17.12
N MET A 675 -7.93 -14.23 17.31
CA MET A 675 -7.92 -12.81 17.61
C MET A 675 -7.70 -12.62 19.11
N VAL A 676 -6.61 -11.96 19.48
CA VAL A 676 -6.20 -11.78 20.87
C VAL A 676 -6.08 -10.29 21.19
N GLN A 677 -6.76 -9.86 22.24
CA GLN A 677 -6.73 -8.47 22.71
C GLN A 677 -5.30 -8.07 23.12
N LYS A 678 -4.93 -6.84 22.76
CA LYS A 678 -3.72 -6.18 23.20
C LYS A 678 -3.89 -5.62 24.60
N LYS A 679 -2.80 -5.55 25.36
CA LYS A 679 -2.79 -4.93 26.68
C LYS A 679 -3.21 -3.48 26.63
N GLN A 680 -4.13 -3.13 27.52
CA GLN A 680 -4.44 -1.74 27.81
C GLN A 680 -3.44 -1.24 28.88
N GLN A 681 -2.49 -0.39 28.47
CA GLN A 681 -1.49 0.20 29.38
C GLN A 681 -1.56 1.75 29.42
N VAL A 682 -2.43 2.34 28.60
CA VAL A 682 -2.45 3.79 28.35
C VAL A 682 -3.28 4.55 29.39
N PHE A 683 -4.23 3.87 30.01
CA PHE A 683 -5.23 4.46 30.89
C PHE A 683 -5.12 3.76 32.23
N VAL A 684 -5.03 4.54 33.30
CA VAL A 684 -5.18 4.00 34.64
C VAL A 684 -6.62 3.55 34.81
N GLU A 685 -6.82 2.37 35.36
CA GLU A 685 -8.16 1.85 35.63
C GLU A 685 -8.82 2.67 36.75
N MET A 686 -10.00 3.20 36.48
CA MET A 686 -10.68 4.15 37.37
C MET A 686 -11.63 3.43 38.32
N THR A 687 -11.06 2.63 39.22
CA THR A 687 -11.79 2.03 40.33
C THR A 687 -12.24 3.11 41.31
N GLU A 688 -13.23 2.79 42.15
CA GLU A 688 -13.71 3.71 43.19
C GLU A 688 -12.57 4.19 44.10
N ASP A 689 -11.73 3.27 44.58
CA ASP A 689 -10.54 3.58 45.37
C ASP A 689 -9.58 4.50 44.63
N LYS A 690 -9.35 4.26 43.33
CA LYS A 690 -8.42 5.07 42.55
C LYS A 690 -8.94 6.48 42.32
N ILE A 691 -10.23 6.62 42.03
CA ILE A 691 -10.89 7.92 41.91
C ILE A 691 -10.79 8.67 43.24
N ASN A 692 -11.08 8.01 44.37
CA ASN A 692 -10.98 8.62 45.70
C ASN A 692 -9.55 9.08 46.04
N ASP A 693 -8.53 8.27 45.71
CA ASP A 693 -7.12 8.65 45.84
C ASP A 693 -6.80 9.91 45.01
N CYS A 694 -7.20 9.96 43.74
CA CYS A 694 -6.98 11.14 42.90
C CYS A 694 -7.69 12.39 43.44
N LEU A 695 -8.94 12.26 43.89
CA LEU A 695 -9.71 13.38 44.45
C LEU A 695 -9.11 13.90 45.76
N SER A 696 -8.55 13.04 46.61
CA SER A 696 -7.90 13.46 47.87
C SER A 696 -6.66 14.33 47.67
N LYS A 697 -6.04 14.27 46.49
CA LYS A 697 -4.86 15.07 46.11
C LYS A 697 -5.24 16.42 45.47
N LEU A 698 -6.52 16.61 45.14
CA LEU A 698 -7.00 17.82 44.48
C LEU A 698 -7.25 18.93 45.51
N THR A 699 -6.68 20.11 45.26
CA THR A 699 -6.88 21.32 46.08
C THR A 699 -7.19 22.51 45.18
N ASP A 700 -7.80 23.58 45.71
CA ASP A 700 -8.21 24.77 44.93
C ASP A 700 -7.07 25.45 44.18
N ASN A 701 -5.84 25.31 44.68
CA ASN A 701 -4.65 25.96 44.14
C ASN A 701 -3.96 25.16 43.03
N VAL A 702 -4.42 23.95 42.71
CA VAL A 702 -3.82 23.13 41.64
C VAL A 702 -4.09 23.79 40.29
N LYS A 703 -3.01 24.10 39.56
CA LYS A 703 -3.12 24.63 38.20
C LYS A 703 -3.16 23.50 37.16
N PRO A 704 -4.04 23.60 36.15
CA PRO A 704 -4.05 22.61 35.08
C PRO A 704 -2.76 22.72 34.24
N LYS A 705 -2.25 21.58 33.77
CA LYS A 705 -1.13 21.48 32.83
C LYS A 705 -1.51 21.99 31.43
N TRP A 706 -2.80 21.98 31.07
CA TRP A 706 -3.35 22.52 29.82
C TRP A 706 -4.82 22.92 30.01
N GLY A 707 -5.36 23.78 29.14
CA GLY A 707 -6.74 24.29 29.26
C GLY A 707 -6.91 25.35 30.36
N ILE A 708 -8.15 25.82 30.54
CA ILE A 708 -8.47 26.98 31.40
C ILE A 708 -9.27 26.63 32.67
N MET A 709 -9.74 25.38 32.83
CA MET A 709 -10.58 24.98 33.96
C MET A 709 -9.83 25.10 35.31
N THR A 710 -10.52 25.57 36.34
CA THR A 710 -10.06 25.41 37.73
C THR A 710 -10.39 23.99 38.23
N PRO A 711 -9.83 23.54 39.37
CA PRO A 711 -10.18 22.27 40.00
C PRO A 711 -11.69 22.05 40.13
N GLN A 712 -12.43 23.07 40.58
CA GLN A 712 -13.88 22.99 40.75
C GLN A 712 -14.62 22.89 39.41
N HIS A 713 -14.25 23.69 38.41
CA HIS A 713 -14.85 23.59 37.06
C HIS A 713 -14.67 22.20 36.45
N MET A 714 -13.51 21.57 36.66
CA MET A 714 -13.26 20.21 36.18
C MET A 714 -14.18 19.19 36.85
N ILE A 715 -14.37 19.26 38.18
CA ILE A 715 -15.26 18.36 38.91
C ILE A 715 -16.72 18.56 38.50
N GLU A 716 -17.18 19.82 38.38
CA GLU A 716 -18.54 20.13 37.94
C GLU A 716 -18.81 19.72 36.49
N HIS A 717 -17.80 19.83 35.62
CA HIS A 717 -17.85 19.32 34.25
C HIS A 717 -18.03 17.79 34.22
N LEU A 718 -17.28 17.06 35.05
CA LEU A 718 -17.43 15.60 35.16
C LEU A 718 -18.76 15.18 35.81
N GLU A 719 -19.26 15.94 36.79
CA GLU A 719 -20.59 15.70 37.35
C GLU A 719 -21.68 15.86 36.27
N PHE A 720 -21.55 16.89 35.43
CA PHE A 720 -22.47 17.13 34.32
C PHE A 720 -22.50 15.94 33.34
N THR A 721 -21.34 15.34 33.02
CA THR A 721 -21.33 14.15 32.16
C THR A 721 -21.98 12.94 32.81
N TYR A 722 -21.93 12.78 34.14
CA TYR A 722 -22.69 11.73 34.82
C TYR A 722 -24.20 11.98 34.86
N LYS A 723 -24.68 13.23 34.89
CA LYS A 723 -26.11 13.53 34.74
C LYS A 723 -26.64 13.09 33.37
N ILE A 724 -25.81 13.23 32.33
CA ILE A 724 -26.13 12.67 31.01
C ILE A 724 -26.12 11.13 31.08
N ALA A 725 -25.08 10.53 31.65
CA ALA A 725 -24.91 9.08 31.74
C ALA A 725 -25.96 8.38 32.61
N SER A 726 -26.61 9.09 33.54
CA SER A 726 -27.70 8.57 34.37
C SER A 726 -29.11 8.85 33.81
N GLY A 727 -29.20 9.44 32.61
CA GLY A 727 -30.46 9.77 31.95
C GLY A 727 -31.18 11.00 32.49
N GLU A 728 -30.60 11.75 33.45
CA GLU A 728 -31.19 12.99 33.98
C GLU A 728 -31.22 14.09 32.92
N ILE A 729 -30.25 14.09 32.00
CA ILE A 729 -30.15 15.00 30.87
C ILE A 729 -30.04 14.19 29.58
N GLN A 730 -31.06 14.24 28.74
CA GLN A 730 -31.11 13.53 27.44
C GLN A 730 -31.70 14.38 26.30
N ASP A 731 -32.28 15.53 26.61
CA ASP A 731 -32.87 16.44 25.62
C ASP A 731 -31.81 17.38 25.04
N PHE A 732 -30.99 16.85 24.11
CA PHE A 732 -29.99 17.60 23.36
C PHE A 732 -29.66 16.90 22.03
N GLU A 733 -29.11 17.65 21.08
CA GLU A 733 -28.64 17.10 19.81
C GLU A 733 -27.18 16.58 19.91
N VAL A 734 -26.88 15.52 19.16
CA VAL A 734 -25.50 15.01 19.02
C VAL A 734 -24.71 16.00 18.17
N ALA A 735 -23.66 16.58 18.72
CA ALA A 735 -22.86 17.62 18.06
C ALA A 735 -21.93 17.07 16.97
N THR A 736 -21.61 15.78 17.01
CA THR A 736 -20.76 15.13 16.01
C THR A 736 -21.54 14.87 14.71
N PRO A 737 -21.08 15.35 13.54
CA PRO A 737 -21.74 15.09 12.27
C PRO A 737 -21.84 13.59 11.95
N GLU A 738 -22.99 13.16 11.47
CA GLU A 738 -23.30 11.75 11.15
C GLU A 738 -22.21 11.05 10.33
N LYS A 739 -21.66 11.74 9.32
CA LYS A 739 -20.58 11.23 8.44
C LYS A 739 -19.28 10.80 9.14
N ILE A 740 -19.03 11.27 10.37
CA ILE A 740 -17.85 10.87 11.16
C ILE A 740 -18.23 10.22 12.49
N LEU A 741 -19.52 10.11 12.80
CA LEU A 741 -20.00 9.65 14.10
C LEU A 741 -19.48 8.25 14.43
N GLU A 742 -19.56 7.31 13.48
CA GLU A 742 -19.06 5.94 13.66
C GLU A 742 -17.56 5.91 14.01
N LYS A 743 -16.75 6.76 13.36
CA LYS A 743 -15.31 6.85 13.63
C LYS A 743 -15.03 7.44 15.01
N VAL A 744 -15.79 8.46 15.40
CA VAL A 744 -15.67 9.10 16.71
C VAL A 744 -16.11 8.12 17.80
N HIS A 745 -17.22 7.41 17.60
CA HIS A 745 -17.70 6.33 18.46
C HIS A 745 -16.65 5.24 18.61
N ALA A 746 -16.10 4.71 17.52
CA ALA A 746 -15.06 3.69 17.53
C ALA A 746 -13.81 4.12 18.33
N SER A 747 -13.53 5.42 18.42
CA SER A 747 -12.42 5.93 19.22
C SER A 747 -12.56 5.63 20.72
N LEU A 748 -13.75 5.32 21.24
CA LEU A 748 -13.93 4.87 22.63
C LEU A 748 -13.19 3.56 22.92
N TYR A 749 -13.08 2.68 21.94
CA TYR A 749 -12.49 1.35 22.08
C TYR A 749 -10.96 1.35 21.98
N ASN A 750 -10.41 2.31 21.24
CA ASN A 750 -8.97 2.38 21.00
C ASN A 750 -8.19 2.81 22.27
N TYR A 751 -6.88 2.59 22.28
CA TYR A 751 -6.01 3.00 23.39
C TYR A 751 -5.35 4.36 23.14
N GLU A 752 -6.02 5.28 22.44
CA GLU A 752 -5.54 6.64 22.20
C GLU A 752 -6.18 7.63 23.19
N LYS A 753 -5.34 8.48 23.80
CA LYS A 753 -5.78 9.56 24.69
C LYS A 753 -6.62 10.59 23.92
N PHE A 754 -7.55 11.25 24.62
CA PHE A 754 -8.26 12.38 24.03
C PHE A 754 -7.30 13.51 23.66
N PRO A 755 -7.54 14.21 22.52
CA PRO A 755 -6.74 15.35 22.13
C PRO A 755 -6.75 16.44 23.20
N LYS A 756 -5.59 17.06 23.46
CA LYS A 756 -5.49 18.20 24.39
C LYS A 756 -6.11 19.45 23.76
N ASN A 757 -6.66 20.33 24.60
CA ASN A 757 -7.25 21.62 24.20
C ASN A 757 -8.38 21.49 23.16
N THR A 758 -9.20 20.44 23.26
CA THR A 758 -10.44 20.32 22.48
C THR A 758 -11.56 21.07 23.18
N ASN A 759 -12.38 21.78 22.39
CA ASN A 759 -13.55 22.48 22.92
C ASN A 759 -14.68 21.47 23.16
N PHE A 760 -15.35 21.59 24.30
CA PHE A 760 -16.60 20.87 24.53
C PHE A 760 -17.71 21.49 23.65
N PRO A 761 -18.55 20.71 22.95
CA PRO A 761 -19.44 21.24 21.91
C PRO A 761 -20.44 22.32 22.35
N LEU A 762 -20.80 22.37 23.63
CA LEU A 762 -21.77 23.33 24.19
C LEU A 762 -21.13 24.51 24.93
N LEU A 763 -19.81 24.53 25.10
CA LEU A 763 -19.11 25.60 25.79
C LEU A 763 -18.60 26.65 24.80
N GLU A 764 -18.83 27.94 25.12
CA GLU A 764 -18.20 29.04 24.40
C GLU A 764 -16.67 28.92 24.50
N LYS A 765 -15.99 29.07 23.37
CA LYS A 765 -14.54 28.92 23.29
C LYS A 765 -13.85 29.89 24.25
N ASP A 766 -12.91 29.37 25.03
CA ASP A 766 -12.05 30.12 25.96
C ASP A 766 -12.82 30.85 27.09
N LYS A 767 -14.06 30.42 27.40
CA LYS A 767 -14.87 30.96 28.50
C LYS A 767 -15.29 29.85 29.46
N LEU A 768 -15.19 30.13 30.77
CA LEU A 768 -15.68 29.25 31.82
C LEU A 768 -17.15 29.58 32.12
N GLU A 769 -17.98 28.56 32.35
CA GLU A 769 -19.32 28.73 32.92
C GLU A 769 -19.23 29.18 34.38
N ASP A 770 -20.31 29.77 34.89
CA ASP A 770 -20.42 30.05 36.32
C ASP A 770 -20.42 28.74 37.13
N LEU A 771 -19.67 28.73 38.24
CA LEU A 771 -19.62 27.61 39.18
C LEU A 771 -21.01 27.37 39.79
N LYS A 772 -21.44 26.11 39.79
CA LYS A 772 -22.77 25.66 40.25
C LYS A 772 -22.78 25.37 41.75
N HIS A 773 -21.63 25.04 42.34
CA HIS A 773 -21.50 24.75 43.77
C HIS A 773 -20.73 25.86 44.51
N PRO A 774 -20.95 26.00 45.82
CA PRO A 774 -20.30 27.05 46.61
C PRO A 774 -18.79 26.86 46.77
N ASP A 775 -18.30 25.61 46.76
CA ASP A 775 -16.89 25.27 46.92
C ASP A 775 -16.53 23.90 46.31
N LEU A 776 -15.23 23.64 46.20
CA LEU A 776 -14.69 22.40 45.64
C LEU A 776 -15.08 21.16 46.45
N ALA A 777 -15.15 21.25 47.79
CA ALA A 777 -15.49 20.11 48.64
C ALA A 777 -16.94 19.64 48.35
N THR A 778 -17.87 20.59 48.28
CA THR A 778 -19.26 20.36 47.90
C THR A 778 -19.36 19.80 46.48
N ALA A 779 -18.59 20.33 45.53
CA ALA A 779 -18.55 19.82 44.16
C ALA A 779 -18.08 18.35 44.09
N ILE A 780 -17.06 17.98 44.89
CA ILE A 780 -16.57 16.60 44.97
C ILE A 780 -17.63 15.65 45.54
N GLU A 781 -18.36 16.06 46.59
CA GLU A 781 -19.45 15.24 47.13
C GLU A 781 -20.57 15.03 46.11
N LYS A 782 -20.97 16.08 45.39
CA LYS A 782 -22.01 15.99 44.34
C LYS A 782 -21.56 15.14 43.16
N PHE A 783 -20.31 15.26 42.74
CA PHE A 783 -19.71 14.39 41.73
C PHE A 783 -19.78 12.91 42.11
N LYS A 784 -19.43 12.56 43.36
CA LYS A 784 -19.49 11.17 43.85
C LYS A 784 -20.92 10.64 43.87
N ALA A 785 -21.86 11.41 44.44
CA ALA A 785 -23.26 11.03 44.47
C ALA A 785 -23.86 10.85 43.06
N GLN A 786 -23.45 11.70 42.10
CA GLN A 786 -23.93 11.57 40.72
C GLN A 786 -23.34 10.35 40.00
N ARG A 787 -22.09 9.98 40.29
CA ARG A 787 -21.48 8.75 39.78
C ARG A 787 -22.22 7.51 40.27
N GLU A 788 -22.62 7.47 41.54
CA GLU A 788 -23.41 6.37 42.11
C GLU A 788 -24.73 6.19 41.36
N LYS A 789 -25.46 7.28 41.08
CA LYS A 789 -26.69 7.22 40.28
C LYS A 789 -26.46 6.66 38.87
N TYR A 790 -25.37 7.05 38.22
CA TYR A 790 -24.99 6.50 36.91
C TYR A 790 -24.76 4.97 37.00
N LEU A 791 -24.05 4.51 38.02
CA LEU A 791 -23.81 3.07 38.23
C LEU A 791 -25.10 2.31 38.55
N GLU A 792 -25.98 2.88 39.36
CA GLU A 792 -27.29 2.31 39.72
C GLU A 792 -28.21 2.24 38.50
N TYR A 793 -28.24 3.29 37.66
CA TYR A 793 -29.05 3.33 36.45
C TYR A 793 -28.79 2.12 35.53
N PHE A 794 -27.52 1.81 35.26
CA PHE A 794 -27.13 0.69 34.41
C PHE A 794 -27.12 -0.67 35.13
N LYS A 795 -27.16 -0.68 36.46
CA LYS A 795 -27.42 -1.89 37.24
C LYS A 795 -28.88 -2.32 37.08
N ASP A 796 -29.81 -1.37 37.12
CA ASP A 796 -31.25 -1.61 36.96
C ASP A 796 -31.64 -1.83 35.49
N ARG A 797 -30.89 -1.23 34.55
CA ARG A 797 -31.17 -1.28 33.10
C ARG A 797 -29.91 -1.70 32.33
N PRO A 798 -29.54 -2.99 32.34
CA PRO A 798 -28.29 -3.46 31.74
C PRO A 798 -28.22 -3.26 30.21
N ASP A 799 -29.37 -3.31 29.53
CA ASP A 799 -29.47 -3.18 28.07
C ASP A 799 -29.84 -1.75 27.61
N ALA A 800 -29.96 -0.79 28.55
CA ALA A 800 -30.27 0.58 28.18
C ALA A 800 -29.15 1.21 27.35
N LYS A 801 -29.58 2.14 26.51
CA LYS A 801 -28.70 3.02 25.76
C LYS A 801 -29.12 4.46 25.96
N LEU A 802 -28.15 5.36 26.08
CA LEU A 802 -28.37 6.77 26.34
C LEU A 802 -27.54 7.62 25.38
N ASN A 803 -28.08 8.77 24.99
CA ASN A 803 -27.40 9.69 24.12
C ASN A 803 -26.19 10.33 24.81
N ASN A 804 -25.11 10.49 24.05
CA ASN A 804 -23.93 11.26 24.37
C ASN A 804 -23.71 12.34 23.31
N MET A 805 -23.35 13.54 23.75
CA MET A 805 -23.19 14.73 22.89
C MET A 805 -22.14 14.58 21.78
N VAL A 806 -21.13 13.73 21.97
CA VAL A 806 -20.00 13.56 21.04
C VAL A 806 -20.02 12.19 20.38
N PHE A 807 -20.36 11.15 21.14
CA PHE A 807 -20.20 9.76 20.69
C PHE A 807 -21.50 9.12 20.20
N GLY A 808 -22.62 9.86 20.22
CA GLY A 808 -23.93 9.31 19.83
C GLY A 808 -24.53 8.45 20.93
N GLU A 809 -25.29 7.42 20.55
CA GLU A 809 -25.95 6.55 21.51
C GLU A 809 -24.98 5.52 22.11
N LEU A 810 -24.83 5.50 23.44
CA LEU A 810 -23.89 4.63 24.15
C LEU A 810 -24.61 3.64 25.08
N ASN A 811 -24.15 2.39 25.07
CA ASN A 811 -24.54 1.35 26.02
C ASN A 811 -23.70 1.41 27.31
N ARG A 812 -24.04 0.57 28.30
CA ARG A 812 -23.33 0.47 29.59
C ARG A 812 -21.81 0.36 29.45
N TYR A 813 -21.34 -0.50 28.56
CA TYR A 813 -19.91 -0.76 28.40
C TYR A 813 -19.19 0.43 27.77
N GLU A 814 -19.81 1.08 26.79
CA GLU A 814 -19.27 2.25 26.12
C GLU A 814 -19.21 3.47 27.06
N TRP A 815 -20.21 3.64 27.94
CA TRP A 815 -20.15 4.63 29.02
C TRP A 815 -18.99 4.39 29.97
N TYR A 816 -18.73 3.13 30.34
CA TYR A 816 -17.55 2.78 31.13
C TYR A 816 -16.23 3.09 30.40
N LEU A 817 -16.14 2.83 29.08
CA LEU A 817 -14.97 3.20 28.29
C LEU A 817 -14.77 4.72 28.24
N LEU A 818 -15.86 5.47 28.04
CA LEU A 818 -15.86 6.92 28.06
C LEU A 818 -15.42 7.46 29.43
N GLU A 819 -16.01 6.98 30.52
CA GLU A 819 -15.67 7.35 31.90
C GLU A 819 -14.16 7.20 32.13
N ARG A 820 -13.60 6.02 31.81
CA ARG A 820 -12.16 5.77 31.98
C ARG A 820 -11.32 6.77 31.20
N LYS A 821 -11.63 7.01 29.92
CA LYS A 821 -10.87 7.97 29.09
C LYS A 821 -11.01 9.40 29.58
N HIS A 822 -12.23 9.79 29.97
CA HIS A 822 -12.57 11.14 30.36
C HIS A 822 -11.93 11.52 31.70
N LEU A 823 -12.00 10.62 32.69
CA LEU A 823 -11.31 10.78 33.97
C LEU A 823 -9.79 10.80 33.80
N ASN A 824 -9.20 9.88 33.02
CA ASN A 824 -7.76 9.90 32.75
C ASN A 824 -7.33 11.24 32.12
N HIS A 825 -8.11 11.77 31.17
CA HIS A 825 -7.79 13.06 30.54
C HIS A 825 -7.72 14.19 31.55
N HIS A 826 -8.75 14.35 32.39
CA HIS A 826 -8.80 15.45 33.36
C HIS A 826 -7.89 15.23 34.57
N PHE A 827 -7.73 13.99 35.05
CA PHE A 827 -6.79 13.73 36.14
C PHE A 827 -5.34 13.94 35.71
N GLU A 828 -4.98 13.58 34.47
CA GLU A 828 -3.66 13.93 33.92
C GLU A 828 -3.50 15.45 33.73
N GLN A 829 -4.58 16.15 33.32
CA GLN A 829 -4.63 17.62 33.20
C GLN A 829 -4.25 18.29 34.52
N PHE A 830 -4.68 17.76 35.66
CA PHE A 830 -4.36 18.31 36.99
C PHE A 830 -3.21 17.59 37.70
N GLY A 831 -2.52 16.65 37.03
CA GLY A 831 -1.38 15.94 37.60
C GLY A 831 -1.71 15.00 38.77
N LEU A 832 -2.92 14.45 38.79
CA LEU A 832 -3.41 13.52 39.82
C LEU A 832 -3.05 12.06 39.54
N ILE A 833 -2.62 11.76 38.31
CA ILE A 833 -2.14 10.46 37.84
C ILE A 833 -0.81 10.57 37.12
#